data_AF-A0A5J4P2I2-F1
#
_entry.id   AF-A0A5J4P2I2-F1
#
_cell.length_a   1.000
_cell.length_b   1.000
_cell.length_c   1.000
_cell.angle_alpha   90.00
_cell.angle_beta   90.00
_cell.angle_gamma   90.00
#
_symmetry.space_group_name_H-M   'P 1'
#
loop_
_entity.id
_entity.type
_entity.pdbx_description
1 polymer ?
#
loop_
_entity_poly.entity_id
_entity_poly.type
_entity_poly.pdbx_seq_one_letter_code
_entity_poly.pdbx_strand_id
1 'polypeptide(L)'
;MLKIYCGCLDSILQMTFSLAQPLNTQERLALQYFGIRTVSSNQAAIYVIQTPDVDSLHIRAAGLGDINTVQSNSESSGPVGQEFTFHAIVRDNGYPHQLSSRAKITVRVQDVNDMAPAIFVSFLNTAAADTVGTHRQDYSTGSLATERNRGLVLENVERAFIAFVNVQDFDSGPWGQVQCRTNNDAFLLVPVTEAGLDTKNSFPVDSFSQLHQSVTTASMNSGEVGFKLLAVKPFDREKTSEVSFHIICVDNPSSTATTYMNQFGAYSTQTASHNYNAGGLSGVPVQLTGTSAVRVIVTDENDNPPVFLRNQYMFILDEFDGSVVGSSFLTEFKKFIGQIAASDPDTTSKLTYHLDSNSGDTFSIDKETGKLYSKRPFDREQLVLLSHSTGQPTINGVQVMVEPDGSVYLVPVVTVTDGLHNVSTIVRVLIQDVNDNVPMFTKTNYEFTVPENEQPVQSSTVGLVEAQDADVGWNAQITYRLLDIHEQSTGRFKKDLFDHQRLSGRSCFTVSSKSGQLRLLRKLDREQQTHHIFYVLAIDNPKEEFSDMPWKFRDTAMTDSSRKVWVSHTATATVTIIVADVNDNAPKITYPPSHGVVNVESGTLAGHNLFTVVAEDPDAGENGTVRYTLTLATFERVRQSSTSGNNSSTDQPQAALLGANRDTQQRNLFSIDETTGMVFAVEKLVEQSATYLLVIGAHDLGKPEQRKITSTVTVRIQVGRIYHDICIL
;
A
#
# COMPACT_ATOMS: atom_id res chain seq x y z
N MET A 1 62.87 10.92 -64.27
CA MET A 1 63.44 11.69 -65.40
C MET A 1 63.70 10.74 -66.55
N LEU A 2 63.13 11.00 -67.73
CA LEU A 2 63.37 10.23 -68.95
C LEU A 2 64.55 10.88 -69.72
N LYS A 3 65.57 10.13 -70.13
CA LYS A 3 66.69 10.67 -70.91
C LYS A 3 66.50 10.43 -72.40
N ILE A 4 66.71 11.46 -73.22
CA ILE A 4 66.68 11.43 -74.68
C ILE A 4 68.10 11.59 -75.19
N TYR A 5 68.48 10.75 -76.15
CA TYR A 5 69.80 10.74 -76.77
C TYR A 5 69.67 11.10 -78.24
N CYS A 6 70.50 12.02 -78.72
CA CYS A 6 70.63 12.30 -80.15
C CYS A 6 71.85 11.54 -80.70
N GLY A 7 71.64 10.65 -81.67
CA GLY A 7 72.66 9.76 -82.26
C GLY A 7 73.59 10.43 -83.28
N CYS A 8 73.96 11.69 -83.08
CA CYS A 8 74.89 12.38 -83.97
C CYS A 8 76.31 11.80 -83.79
N LEU A 9 76.94 11.38 -84.88
CA LEU A 9 78.26 10.70 -84.88
C LEU A 9 79.45 11.66 -84.63
N ASP A 10 79.22 12.98 -84.65
CA ASP A 10 80.26 13.98 -84.42
C ASP A 10 80.23 14.53 -82.99
N SER A 11 81.27 14.19 -82.20
CA SER A 11 81.41 14.53 -80.79
C SER A 11 81.73 16.01 -80.48
N ILE A 12 81.62 16.92 -81.45
CA ILE A 12 82.04 18.33 -81.35
C ILE A 12 80.86 19.32 -81.42
N LEU A 13 79.66 18.87 -81.79
CA LEU A 13 78.47 19.74 -81.92
C LEU A 13 77.71 19.89 -80.59
N GLN A 14 77.58 21.12 -80.09
CA GLN A 14 76.66 21.44 -79.01
C GLN A 14 75.22 21.49 -79.54
N MET A 15 74.33 20.68 -78.95
CA MET A 15 72.92 20.63 -79.31
C MET A 15 72.04 21.30 -78.27
N THR A 16 70.99 21.97 -78.73
CA THR A 16 69.97 22.59 -77.88
C THR A 16 68.65 21.84 -78.02
N PHE A 17 68.09 21.39 -76.90
CA PHE A 17 66.81 20.68 -76.87
C PHE A 17 65.71 21.61 -76.34
N SER A 18 64.61 21.70 -77.08
CA SER A 18 63.41 22.45 -76.67
C SER A 18 62.15 21.64 -76.95
N LEU A 19 61.08 21.93 -76.24
CA LEU A 19 59.76 21.41 -76.60
C LEU A 19 59.24 22.16 -77.84
N ALA A 20 58.56 21.45 -78.73
CA ALA A 20 57.92 22.06 -79.89
C ALA A 20 56.69 22.88 -79.47
N GLN A 21 56.29 23.85 -80.28
CA GLN A 21 55.00 24.52 -80.07
C GLN A 21 53.86 23.49 -80.20
N PRO A 22 52.87 23.50 -79.28
CA PRO A 22 51.81 22.52 -79.28
C PRO A 22 50.85 22.75 -80.45
N LEU A 23 50.61 21.69 -81.23
CA LEU A 23 49.75 21.73 -82.43
C LEU A 23 48.29 21.40 -82.13
N ASN A 24 48.02 20.78 -80.98
CA ASN A 24 46.68 20.42 -80.54
C ASN A 24 46.53 20.58 -79.01
N THR A 25 45.31 20.42 -78.53
CA THR A 25 44.95 20.55 -77.11
C THR A 25 45.66 19.52 -76.22
N GLN A 26 45.89 18.30 -76.72
CA GLN A 26 46.60 17.23 -76.01
C GLN A 26 48.08 17.55 -75.78
N GLU A 27 48.77 18.06 -76.81
CA GLU A 27 50.16 18.52 -76.70
C GLU A 27 50.25 19.72 -75.76
N ARG A 28 49.28 20.65 -75.81
CA ARG A 28 49.24 21.79 -74.90
C ARG A 28 49.10 21.36 -73.45
N LEU A 29 48.26 20.35 -73.19
CA LEU A 29 48.06 19.76 -71.86
C LEU A 29 49.36 19.08 -71.38
N ALA A 30 50.04 18.32 -72.25
CA ALA A 30 51.29 17.65 -71.90
C ALA A 30 52.42 18.62 -71.51
N LEU A 31 52.52 19.77 -72.19
CA LEU A 31 53.52 20.81 -71.88
C LEU A 31 53.27 21.53 -70.55
N GLN A 32 52.10 21.37 -69.92
CA GLN A 32 51.82 21.86 -68.57
C GLN A 32 52.48 20.98 -67.50
N TYR A 33 52.58 19.66 -67.76
CA TYR A 33 53.09 18.68 -66.81
C TYR A 33 54.55 18.30 -67.04
N PHE A 34 55.07 18.41 -68.27
CA PHE A 34 56.40 17.94 -68.64
C PHE A 34 57.28 19.05 -69.23
N GLY A 35 58.49 19.16 -68.70
CA GLY A 35 59.55 20.06 -69.16
C GLY A 35 60.72 19.29 -69.77
N ILE A 36 61.50 19.94 -70.63
CA ILE A 36 62.77 19.40 -71.15
C ILE A 36 63.92 20.30 -70.72
N ARG A 37 65.06 19.70 -70.38
CA ARG A 37 66.31 20.43 -70.16
C ARG A 37 67.48 19.66 -70.78
N THR A 38 68.42 20.38 -71.37
CA THR A 38 69.68 19.80 -71.85
C THR A 38 70.52 19.35 -70.65
N VAL A 39 71.04 18.12 -70.70
CA VAL A 39 71.86 17.51 -69.63
C VAL A 39 73.32 17.40 -70.04
N SER A 40 73.59 17.12 -71.32
CA SER A 40 74.93 17.11 -71.92
C SER A 40 74.85 17.55 -73.38
N SER A 41 75.99 17.63 -74.08
CA SER A 41 76.07 18.04 -75.48
C SER A 41 75.20 17.20 -76.43
N ASN A 42 74.86 15.95 -76.06
CA ASN A 42 74.03 15.04 -76.86
C ASN A 42 72.83 14.44 -76.11
N GLN A 43 72.53 14.91 -74.89
CA GLN A 43 71.43 14.38 -74.08
C GLN A 43 70.56 15.49 -73.51
N ALA A 44 69.25 15.22 -73.46
CA ALA A 44 68.30 15.98 -72.66
C ALA A 44 67.56 15.06 -71.71
N ALA A 45 67.07 15.62 -70.61
CA ALA A 45 66.17 14.94 -69.70
C ALA A 45 64.81 15.63 -69.73
N ILE A 46 63.77 14.80 -69.80
CA ILE A 46 62.40 15.19 -69.50
C ILE A 46 62.22 15.08 -67.99
N TYR A 47 61.71 16.15 -67.40
CA TYR A 47 61.35 16.20 -65.99
C TYR A 47 59.87 16.57 -65.85
N VAL A 48 59.29 16.15 -64.74
CA VAL A 48 57.90 16.45 -64.38
C VAL A 48 57.91 17.84 -63.72
N ILE A 49 57.13 18.78 -64.27
CA ILE A 49 56.90 20.11 -63.71
C ILE A 49 55.84 20.00 -62.59
N GLN A 50 54.77 19.27 -62.88
CA GLN A 50 53.67 18.94 -61.97
C GLN A 50 53.22 17.51 -62.27
N THR A 51 52.92 16.71 -61.25
CA THR A 51 52.34 15.38 -61.44
C THR A 51 50.90 15.53 -61.94
N PRO A 52 50.55 15.00 -63.12
CA PRO A 52 49.16 14.94 -63.54
C PRO A 52 48.42 13.99 -62.59
N ASP A 53 47.34 14.49 -62.00
CA ASP A 53 46.35 13.72 -61.26
C ASP A 53 45.55 12.91 -62.30
N VAL A 54 45.63 11.58 -62.21
CA VAL A 54 44.97 10.65 -63.14
C VAL A 54 43.58 10.26 -62.63
N ASP A 55 43.31 10.53 -61.36
CA ASP A 55 42.10 10.17 -60.60
C ASP A 55 40.94 11.12 -60.99
N SER A 56 41.25 12.38 -61.28
CA SER A 56 40.30 13.45 -61.57
C SER A 56 39.83 13.57 -63.03
N LEU A 57 40.38 12.79 -63.98
CA LEU A 57 40.17 12.99 -65.43
C LEU A 57 39.03 12.15 -66.03
N HIS A 58 37.90 12.03 -65.33
CA HIS A 58 36.60 11.74 -65.94
C HIS A 58 35.94 13.06 -66.40
N ILE A 59 36.20 13.44 -67.66
CA ILE A 59 35.63 14.64 -68.28
C ILE A 59 34.09 14.59 -68.27
N ARG A 60 33.51 15.69 -67.78
CA ARG A 60 32.15 16.16 -68.06
C ARG A 60 31.76 15.92 -69.52
N ALA A 61 30.94 14.90 -69.79
CA ALA A 61 30.20 14.80 -71.04
C ALA A 61 29.09 15.86 -71.04
N ALA A 62 29.41 17.04 -71.57
CA ALA A 62 28.41 18.05 -71.90
C ALA A 62 27.72 17.67 -73.22
N GLY A 63 26.39 17.50 -73.17
CA GLY A 63 25.49 17.82 -74.28
C GLY A 63 25.23 16.74 -75.34
N LEU A 64 24.04 16.12 -75.24
CA LEU A 64 23.09 15.76 -76.33
C LEU A 64 23.64 15.27 -77.70
N GLY A 65 23.31 14.02 -78.03
CA GLY A 65 23.29 13.51 -79.42
C GLY A 65 23.14 11.99 -79.50
N ASP A 66 22.01 11.53 -80.01
CA ASP A 66 21.52 10.14 -80.08
C ASP A 66 22.38 9.11 -80.86
N ILE A 67 22.39 7.88 -80.29
CA ILE A 67 22.11 6.56 -80.89
C ILE A 67 23.05 5.95 -81.98
N ASN A 68 23.57 4.77 -81.60
CA ASN A 68 23.86 3.54 -82.35
C ASN A 68 25.22 3.27 -83.02
N THR A 69 25.62 2.01 -82.79
CA THR A 69 26.59 1.14 -83.48
C THR A 69 28.08 1.45 -83.34
N VAL A 70 28.83 0.56 -82.67
CA VAL A 70 29.93 -0.24 -83.26
C VAL A 70 30.31 -1.39 -82.29
N GLN A 71 30.64 -2.53 -82.89
CA GLN A 71 30.90 -3.85 -82.33
C GLN A 71 32.10 -3.95 -81.38
N SER A 72 31.99 -4.93 -80.49
CA SER A 72 33.02 -5.57 -79.67
C SER A 72 34.24 -6.07 -80.46
N ASN A 73 35.45 -5.90 -79.91
CA ASN A 73 36.53 -6.89 -79.99
C ASN A 73 37.64 -6.66 -78.95
N SER A 74 38.04 -7.77 -78.33
CA SER A 74 39.37 -8.12 -77.75
C SER A 74 39.98 -7.29 -76.60
N GLU A 75 39.92 -7.89 -75.41
CA GLU A 75 41.03 -8.14 -74.48
C GLU A 75 42.33 -7.34 -74.66
N SER A 76 42.63 -6.48 -73.68
CA SER A 76 43.95 -6.49 -73.01
C SER A 76 43.86 -5.70 -71.69
N SER A 77 44.01 -6.41 -70.58
CA SER A 77 44.24 -5.85 -69.24
C SER A 77 45.62 -5.18 -69.22
N GLY A 78 45.68 -3.90 -69.56
CA GLY A 78 46.83 -3.04 -69.35
C GLY A 78 46.45 -1.93 -68.38
N PRO A 79 47.34 -1.50 -67.45
CA PRO A 79 47.03 -0.46 -66.47
C PRO A 79 46.55 0.80 -67.19
N VAL A 80 45.31 1.23 -66.90
CA VAL A 80 44.72 2.43 -67.48
C VAL A 80 45.56 3.60 -66.99
N GLY A 81 46.35 4.14 -67.90
CA GLY A 81 47.27 5.22 -67.63
C GLY A 81 47.14 6.22 -68.75
N GLN A 82 47.13 7.51 -68.42
CA GLN A 82 46.98 8.55 -69.41
C GLN A 82 48.28 8.72 -70.19
N GLU A 83 48.19 8.72 -71.53
CA GLU A 83 49.32 8.95 -72.41
C GLU A 83 49.39 10.42 -72.85
N PHE A 84 50.45 11.09 -72.42
CA PHE A 84 50.76 12.45 -72.86
C PHE A 84 51.74 12.39 -74.01
N THR A 85 51.28 12.82 -75.17
CA THR A 85 52.12 12.92 -76.37
C THR A 85 52.54 14.37 -76.60
N PHE A 86 53.82 14.60 -76.81
CA PHE A 86 54.36 15.88 -77.25
C PHE A 86 55.62 15.69 -78.07
N HIS A 87 56.08 16.75 -78.73
CA HIS A 87 57.27 16.68 -79.57
C HIS A 87 58.43 17.47 -78.97
N ALA A 88 59.62 16.87 -78.93
CA ALA A 88 60.86 17.61 -78.68
C ALA A 88 61.54 17.92 -80.01
N ILE A 89 62.16 19.09 -80.08
CA ILE A 89 63.00 19.53 -81.19
C ILE A 89 64.43 19.63 -80.67
N VAL A 90 65.34 18.94 -81.33
CA VAL A 90 66.79 19.14 -81.17
C VAL A 90 67.27 20.02 -82.32
N ARG A 91 68.06 21.03 -82.00
CA ARG A 91 68.74 21.89 -82.98
C ARG A 91 70.24 21.76 -82.79
N ASP A 92 70.98 21.64 -83.89
CA ASP A 92 72.42 21.86 -83.84
C ASP A 92 72.72 23.37 -83.75
N ASN A 93 73.85 23.72 -83.15
CA ASN A 93 74.30 25.12 -83.05
C ASN A 93 75.14 25.54 -84.28
N GLY A 94 74.91 24.94 -85.45
CA GLY A 94 75.64 25.24 -86.69
C GLY A 94 75.30 26.61 -87.28
N TYR A 95 76.29 27.31 -87.85
CA TYR A 95 76.10 28.59 -88.55
C TYR A 95 76.67 28.50 -89.98
N PRO A 96 76.02 29.08 -91.02
CA PRO A 96 74.79 29.89 -91.00
C PRO A 96 73.48 29.08 -90.99
N HIS A 97 73.53 27.77 -91.16
CA HIS A 97 72.34 26.91 -91.21
C HIS A 97 72.29 25.98 -90.00
N GLN A 98 71.24 26.13 -89.19
CA GLN A 98 70.93 25.20 -88.11
C GLN A 98 70.02 24.09 -88.66
N LEU A 99 70.40 22.83 -88.46
CA LEU A 99 69.55 21.69 -88.73
C LEU A 99 68.76 21.33 -87.47
N SER A 100 67.52 20.91 -87.67
CA SER A 100 66.65 20.50 -86.58
C SER A 100 66.00 19.15 -86.86
N SER A 101 65.87 18.34 -85.82
CA SER A 101 65.14 17.08 -85.86
C SER A 101 64.06 17.09 -84.79
N ARG A 102 62.91 16.49 -85.12
CA ARG A 102 61.73 16.44 -84.26
C ARG A 102 61.44 14.99 -83.88
N ALA A 103 61.30 14.73 -82.58
CA ALA A 103 60.97 13.41 -82.06
C ALA A 103 59.64 13.45 -81.31
N LYS A 104 58.78 12.46 -81.55
CA LYS A 104 57.56 12.23 -80.77
C LYS A 104 57.92 11.56 -79.46
N ILE A 105 57.50 12.15 -78.36
CA ILE A 105 57.65 11.61 -77.01
C ILE A 105 56.26 11.26 -76.52
N THR A 106 56.12 10.05 -75.98
CA THR A 106 54.90 9.61 -75.31
C THR A 106 55.27 9.27 -73.86
N VAL A 107 54.69 9.98 -72.90
CA VAL A 107 54.83 9.70 -71.46
C VAL A 107 53.52 9.09 -70.99
N ARG A 108 53.57 7.83 -70.53
CA ARG A 108 52.44 7.17 -69.91
C ARG A 108 52.53 7.33 -68.40
N VAL A 109 51.51 7.95 -67.82
CA VAL A 109 51.37 8.09 -66.36
C VAL A 109 50.50 6.94 -65.89
N GLN A 110 51.00 6.16 -64.95
CA GLN A 110 50.24 5.08 -64.33
C GLN A 110 49.63 5.59 -63.04
N ASP A 111 48.37 5.25 -62.88
CA ASP A 111 47.65 5.43 -61.63
C ASP A 111 48.24 4.54 -60.51
N VAL A 112 48.22 5.04 -59.28
CA VAL A 112 48.77 4.40 -58.07
C VAL A 112 47.72 4.44 -56.95
N ASN A 113 47.73 3.41 -56.10
CA ASN A 113 46.76 3.29 -55.01
C ASN A 113 47.03 4.29 -53.87
N ASP A 114 46.54 5.52 -53.98
CA ASP A 114 46.75 6.58 -53.00
C ASP A 114 45.45 7.22 -52.45
N MET A 115 44.28 6.78 -52.93
CA MET A 115 42.98 7.15 -52.37
C MET A 115 42.29 5.94 -51.71
N ALA A 116 41.91 6.09 -50.44
CA ALA A 116 41.12 5.06 -49.76
C ALA A 116 39.63 5.16 -50.16
N PRO A 117 38.88 4.04 -50.17
CA PRO A 117 37.44 4.06 -50.47
C PRO A 117 36.64 4.99 -49.54
N ALA A 118 35.89 5.93 -50.12
CA ALA A 118 34.97 6.80 -49.39
C ALA A 118 33.58 6.15 -49.28
N ILE A 119 33.02 6.09 -48.06
CA ILE A 119 31.74 5.42 -47.77
C ILE A 119 30.67 6.45 -47.38
N PHE A 120 29.56 6.46 -48.12
CA PHE A 120 28.41 7.33 -47.88
C PHE A 120 27.17 6.48 -47.55
N VAL A 121 26.55 6.73 -46.39
CA VAL A 121 25.37 5.99 -45.94
C VAL A 121 24.15 6.89 -46.01
N SER A 122 23.15 6.47 -46.79
CA SER A 122 21.88 7.16 -47.00
C SER A 122 20.75 6.36 -46.38
N PHE A 123 20.39 6.70 -45.14
CA PHE A 123 19.30 6.05 -44.40
C PHE A 123 17.95 6.30 -45.06
N LEU A 124 17.07 5.29 -45.01
CA LEU A 124 15.70 5.44 -45.49
C LEU A 124 14.93 6.42 -44.59
N ASN A 125 14.14 7.29 -45.21
CA ASN A 125 13.31 8.24 -44.48
C ASN A 125 12.06 7.52 -43.96
N THR A 126 12.01 7.19 -42.67
CA THR A 126 10.81 6.65 -42.01
C THR A 126 9.99 7.80 -41.42
N ALA A 127 9.58 8.75 -42.26
CA ALA A 127 8.62 9.78 -41.92
C ALA A 127 7.53 9.87 -43.00
N ALA A 128 6.91 8.73 -43.33
CA ALA A 128 5.63 8.65 -44.05
C ALA A 128 5.21 7.17 -44.21
N ALA A 129 4.75 6.53 -43.13
CA ALA A 129 4.05 5.24 -43.22
C ALA A 129 2.67 5.28 -42.57
N ASP A 130 2.03 6.46 -42.55
CA ASP A 130 0.64 6.63 -42.16
C ASP A 130 -0.04 7.67 -43.03
N THR A 131 -0.41 7.29 -44.26
CA THR A 131 -1.69 7.65 -44.89
C THR A 131 -1.78 7.04 -46.29
N VAL A 132 -2.83 6.26 -46.49
CA VAL A 132 -3.29 5.73 -47.77
C VAL A 132 -3.54 6.89 -48.73
N GLY A 133 -2.85 6.91 -49.88
CA GLY A 133 -3.11 7.88 -50.94
C GLY A 133 -2.11 7.79 -52.07
N THR A 134 -2.52 7.18 -53.18
CA THR A 134 -1.84 7.19 -54.48
C THR A 134 -1.44 8.62 -54.88
N HIS A 135 -0.15 8.95 -54.93
CA HIS A 135 0.43 9.87 -55.92
C HIS A 135 1.97 9.93 -55.78
N ARG A 136 2.64 9.97 -56.94
CA ARG A 136 4.07 10.21 -57.19
C ARG A 136 4.64 11.25 -56.20
N GLN A 137 5.56 10.85 -55.32
CA GLN A 137 6.21 11.77 -54.37
C GLN A 137 7.53 12.27 -54.95
N ASP A 138 7.55 13.57 -55.25
CA ASP A 138 8.74 14.33 -55.59
C ASP A 138 9.65 14.49 -54.36
N TYR A 139 10.93 14.22 -54.55
CA TYR A 139 11.98 14.50 -53.58
C TYR A 139 12.22 16.03 -53.51
N SER A 140 11.88 16.69 -52.40
CA SER A 140 12.76 17.67 -51.74
C SER A 140 12.07 18.49 -50.63
N THR A 141 12.89 18.86 -49.64
CA THR A 141 12.75 19.92 -48.62
C THR A 141 11.93 19.60 -47.36
N GLY A 142 12.62 19.51 -46.21
CA GLY A 142 12.01 19.65 -44.88
C GLY A 142 12.74 18.97 -43.70
N SER A 143 13.19 19.80 -42.74
CA SER A 143 13.50 19.51 -41.32
C SER A 143 14.84 18.86 -40.91
N LEU A 144 15.19 19.11 -39.64
CA LEU A 144 16.49 19.34 -39.01
C LEU A 144 17.63 18.31 -39.28
N ALA A 145 18.85 18.82 -39.40
CA ALA A 145 20.08 18.09 -39.73
C ALA A 145 20.65 17.17 -38.61
N THR A 146 19.92 16.94 -37.52
CA THR A 146 20.38 16.09 -36.40
C THR A 146 19.79 14.68 -36.38
N GLU A 147 18.70 14.42 -37.11
CA GLU A 147 18.09 13.07 -37.22
C GLU A 147 18.61 12.26 -38.42
N ARG A 148 19.36 12.88 -39.34
CA ARG A 148 19.77 12.26 -40.62
C ARG A 148 20.93 11.27 -40.56
N ASN A 149 21.45 10.96 -39.37
CA ASN A 149 22.66 10.15 -39.20
C ASN A 149 22.39 8.75 -38.63
N ARG A 150 21.14 8.28 -38.58
CA ARG A 150 20.79 6.98 -38.00
C ARG A 150 19.78 6.22 -38.83
N GLY A 151 19.90 4.90 -38.84
CA GLY A 151 18.91 3.98 -39.41
C GLY A 151 17.88 3.57 -38.38
N LEU A 152 16.71 3.13 -38.85
CA LEU A 152 15.64 2.61 -38.01
C LEU A 152 15.31 1.17 -38.43
N VAL A 153 15.10 0.29 -37.46
CA VAL A 153 14.69 -1.10 -37.67
C VAL A 153 13.58 -1.45 -36.70
N LEU A 154 12.49 -2.02 -37.21
CA LEU A 154 11.43 -2.56 -36.36
C LEU A 154 11.89 -3.85 -35.69
N GLU A 155 11.62 -4.01 -34.40
CA GLU A 155 11.93 -5.24 -33.68
C GLU A 155 11.08 -6.43 -34.15
N ASN A 156 11.46 -7.64 -33.74
CA ASN A 156 10.80 -8.89 -34.14
C ASN A 156 10.73 -9.17 -35.66
N VAL A 157 11.39 -8.36 -36.50
CA VAL A 157 11.45 -8.54 -37.94
C VAL A 157 12.70 -9.35 -38.33
N GLU A 158 12.52 -10.45 -39.05
CA GLU A 158 13.64 -11.30 -39.50
C GLU A 158 14.61 -10.60 -40.45
N ARG A 159 14.09 -9.70 -41.30
CA ARG A 159 14.88 -8.92 -42.27
C ARG A 159 14.30 -7.53 -42.50
N ALA A 160 15.12 -6.50 -42.38
CA ALA A 160 14.71 -5.12 -42.62
C ALA A 160 15.71 -4.36 -43.48
N PHE A 161 15.20 -3.53 -44.40
CA PHE A 161 16.04 -2.65 -45.23
C PHE A 161 16.23 -1.30 -44.54
N ILE A 162 17.49 -0.90 -44.33
CA ILE A 162 17.84 0.22 -43.45
C ILE A 162 18.35 1.44 -44.24
N ALA A 163 19.24 1.22 -45.20
CA ALA A 163 19.92 2.30 -45.91
C ALA A 163 20.48 1.85 -47.26
N PHE A 164 20.65 2.80 -48.17
CA PHE A 164 21.56 2.65 -49.30
C PHE A 164 22.97 3.07 -48.88
N VAL A 165 23.97 2.27 -49.21
CA VAL A 165 25.38 2.56 -48.97
C VAL A 165 26.05 2.73 -50.31
N ASN A 166 26.66 3.88 -50.54
CA ASN A 166 27.44 4.17 -51.73
C ASN A 166 28.92 4.23 -51.38
N VAL A 167 29.75 3.56 -52.16
CA VAL A 167 31.19 3.50 -51.96
C VAL A 167 31.87 3.99 -53.21
N GLN A 168 32.74 4.99 -53.06
CA GLN A 168 33.46 5.59 -54.17
C GLN A 168 34.96 5.49 -53.92
N ASP A 169 35.66 4.95 -54.91
CA ASP A 169 37.12 4.96 -54.98
C ASP A 169 37.51 5.65 -56.29
N PHE A 170 38.41 6.62 -56.19
CA PHE A 170 38.81 7.47 -57.31
C PHE A 170 40.02 6.90 -58.06
N ASP A 171 40.69 5.89 -57.51
CA ASP A 171 41.78 5.20 -58.18
C ASP A 171 41.22 4.44 -59.41
N SER A 172 42.01 4.35 -60.47
CA SER A 172 41.64 3.75 -61.75
C SER A 172 41.99 2.25 -61.84
N GLY A 173 41.25 1.53 -62.68
CA GLY A 173 41.54 0.12 -62.98
C GLY A 173 41.35 -0.81 -61.77
N PRO A 174 42.32 -1.68 -61.43
CA PRO A 174 42.18 -2.61 -60.30
C PRO A 174 42.24 -1.93 -58.92
N TRP A 175 42.77 -0.70 -58.85
CA TRP A 175 42.91 0.06 -57.61
C TRP A 175 41.55 0.60 -57.14
N GLY A 176 40.73 1.16 -58.03
CA GLY A 176 39.35 1.56 -57.70
C GLY A 176 38.33 0.42 -57.48
N GLN A 177 38.76 -0.84 -57.43
CA GLN A 177 37.89 -1.95 -57.08
C GLN A 177 37.79 -2.09 -55.56
N VAL A 178 36.57 -2.16 -55.02
CA VAL A 178 36.35 -2.22 -53.57
C VAL A 178 35.70 -3.53 -53.12
N GLN A 179 36.07 -4.01 -51.93
CA GLN A 179 35.39 -5.09 -51.22
C GLN A 179 34.93 -4.60 -49.85
N CYS A 180 33.63 -4.72 -49.59
CA CYS A 180 33.01 -4.18 -48.38
C CYS A 180 32.44 -5.28 -47.46
N ARG A 181 32.50 -5.02 -46.16
CA ARG A 181 31.92 -5.87 -45.11
C ARG A 181 31.46 -5.04 -43.92
N THR A 182 30.59 -5.63 -43.11
CA THR A 182 30.24 -5.10 -41.78
C THR A 182 31.09 -5.79 -40.71
N ASN A 183 31.33 -5.14 -39.58
CA ASN A 183 31.95 -5.77 -38.41
C ASN A 183 30.92 -6.35 -37.42
N ASN A 184 29.64 -6.37 -37.81
CA ASN A 184 28.54 -6.91 -37.02
C ASN A 184 27.72 -7.85 -37.90
N ASP A 185 27.59 -9.09 -37.45
CA ASP A 185 26.98 -10.19 -38.19
C ASP A 185 25.45 -10.11 -38.29
N ALA A 186 24.81 -9.21 -37.53
CA ALA A 186 23.39 -8.90 -37.64
C ALA A 186 23.06 -8.05 -38.89
N PHE A 187 24.06 -7.47 -39.55
CA PHE A 187 23.89 -6.60 -40.71
C PHE A 187 24.63 -7.14 -41.94
N LEU A 188 23.95 -7.11 -43.09
CA LEU A 188 24.46 -7.59 -44.36
C LEU A 188 24.40 -6.48 -45.41
N LEU A 189 25.48 -6.34 -46.18
CA LEU A 189 25.50 -5.51 -47.39
C LEU A 189 25.10 -6.38 -48.58
N VAL A 190 24.12 -5.93 -49.35
CA VAL A 190 23.66 -6.62 -50.56
C VAL A 190 23.87 -5.69 -51.76
N PRO A 191 24.67 -6.08 -52.76
CA PRO A 191 24.94 -5.23 -53.90
C PRO A 191 23.67 -4.82 -54.66
N VAL A 192 23.61 -3.57 -55.12
CA VAL A 192 22.56 -3.07 -56.00
C VAL A 192 22.96 -3.41 -57.43
N THR A 193 22.63 -4.62 -57.89
CA THR A 193 22.79 -4.95 -59.32
C THR A 193 21.75 -4.17 -60.12
N GLU A 194 22.18 -3.36 -61.10
CA GLU A 194 21.30 -2.87 -62.15
C GLU A 194 20.60 -4.08 -62.79
N ALA A 195 19.28 -4.19 -62.59
CA ALA A 195 18.51 -5.29 -63.13
C ALA A 195 18.41 -5.13 -64.65
N GLY A 196 19.17 -5.93 -65.39
CA GLY A 196 19.06 -6.07 -66.84
C GLY A 196 19.92 -7.19 -67.41
N LEU A 197 19.39 -8.42 -67.40
CA LEU A 197 19.79 -9.59 -68.20
C LEU A 197 21.17 -10.22 -67.90
N ASP A 198 21.18 -11.29 -67.09
CA ASP A 198 21.39 -12.63 -67.66
C ASP A 198 21.11 -13.74 -66.64
N THR A 199 19.98 -14.42 -66.85
CA THR A 199 19.74 -15.75 -66.29
C THR A 199 20.63 -16.76 -67.01
N LYS A 200 21.87 -16.92 -66.55
CA LYS A 200 22.72 -18.13 -66.66
C LYS A 200 24.16 -17.80 -66.24
N ASN A 201 24.38 -17.69 -64.93
CA ASN A 201 25.58 -18.22 -64.29
C ASN A 201 25.30 -18.36 -62.81
N SER A 202 24.95 -19.59 -62.44
CA SER A 202 25.06 -20.09 -61.08
C SER A 202 26.48 -19.86 -60.58
N PHE A 203 26.67 -18.90 -59.67
CA PHE A 203 27.89 -18.82 -58.90
C PHE A 203 28.00 -20.07 -58.02
N PRO A 204 29.15 -20.77 -58.00
CA PRO A 204 29.33 -21.95 -57.16
C PRO A 204 29.25 -21.53 -55.68
N VAL A 205 28.18 -21.98 -55.05
CA VAL A 205 28.07 -22.13 -53.60
C VAL A 205 29.08 -23.20 -53.22
N ASP A 206 30.32 -22.84 -52.90
CA ASP A 206 31.26 -23.65 -52.11
C ASP A 206 32.61 -22.90 -51.99
N SER A 207 32.65 -21.81 -51.21
CA SER A 207 33.86 -21.20 -50.61
C SER A 207 33.49 -20.08 -49.61
N PHE A 208 32.42 -20.27 -48.82
CA PHE A 208 32.04 -19.27 -47.80
C PHE A 208 32.69 -19.62 -46.46
N SER A 209 33.93 -19.18 -46.24
CA SER A 209 34.54 -19.24 -44.91
C SER A 209 34.24 -18.01 -44.03
N GLN A 210 33.50 -17.00 -44.50
CA GLN A 210 32.99 -15.90 -43.67
C GLN A 210 31.64 -15.37 -44.20
N LEU A 211 30.54 -15.62 -43.48
CA LEU A 211 29.15 -15.40 -43.90
C LEU A 211 28.68 -13.92 -44.01
N HIS A 212 29.58 -12.94 -43.87
CA HIS A 212 29.25 -11.51 -43.73
C HIS A 212 30.05 -10.59 -44.65
N GLN A 213 30.56 -11.12 -45.75
CA GLN A 213 31.32 -10.36 -46.73
C GLN A 213 30.49 -10.22 -48.02
N SER A 214 30.23 -8.98 -48.45
CA SER A 214 29.66 -8.72 -49.76
C SER A 214 30.80 -8.38 -50.73
N VAL A 215 31.16 -9.35 -51.56
CA VAL A 215 32.15 -9.13 -52.60
C VAL A 215 31.41 -8.70 -53.86
N THR A 216 31.51 -7.42 -54.20
CA THR A 216 31.19 -6.96 -55.55
C THR A 216 32.30 -6.10 -56.08
N THR A 217 32.87 -6.56 -57.18
CA THR A 217 33.79 -5.79 -58.01
C THR A 217 33.03 -4.61 -58.60
N ALA A 218 33.55 -3.39 -58.40
CA ALA A 218 33.07 -2.23 -59.12
C ALA A 218 33.05 -2.52 -60.62
N SER A 219 32.00 -2.08 -61.31
CA SER A 219 32.00 -2.03 -62.77
C SER A 219 33.26 -1.30 -63.22
N MET A 220 33.97 -1.85 -64.21
CA MET A 220 35.27 -1.36 -64.70
C MET A 220 35.27 0.11 -65.15
N ASN A 221 34.13 0.81 -65.13
CA ASN A 221 33.93 2.12 -65.74
C ASN A 221 33.46 3.24 -64.80
N SER A 222 33.16 3.03 -63.50
CA SER A 222 32.59 4.11 -62.65
C SER A 222 33.27 4.39 -61.30
N GLY A 223 34.04 3.46 -60.71
CA GLY A 223 34.61 3.64 -59.37
C GLY A 223 33.56 3.74 -58.25
N GLU A 224 32.29 3.47 -58.55
CA GLU A 224 31.14 3.62 -57.65
C GLU A 224 30.42 2.28 -57.47
N VAL A 225 30.19 1.86 -56.21
CA VAL A 225 29.48 0.63 -55.86
C VAL A 225 28.36 0.92 -54.86
N GLY A 226 27.13 0.58 -55.24
CA GLY A 226 25.96 0.68 -54.38
C GLY A 226 25.64 -0.63 -53.66
N PHE A 227 25.31 -0.54 -52.37
CA PHE A 227 24.81 -1.65 -51.55
C PHE A 227 23.49 -1.26 -50.86
N LYS A 228 22.65 -2.25 -50.60
CA LYS A 228 21.55 -2.21 -49.65
C LYS A 228 22.05 -2.73 -48.31
N LEU A 229 21.88 -1.96 -47.25
CA LEU A 229 22.13 -2.40 -45.89
C LEU A 229 20.88 -3.07 -45.31
N LEU A 230 20.98 -4.35 -44.99
CA LEU A 230 19.89 -5.15 -44.40
C LEU A 230 20.24 -5.58 -42.98
N ALA A 231 19.28 -5.49 -42.06
CA ALA A 231 19.27 -6.34 -40.87
C ALA A 231 18.84 -7.76 -41.29
N VAL A 232 19.51 -8.77 -40.75
CA VAL A 232 19.26 -10.20 -41.09
C VAL A 232 19.03 -11.08 -39.85
N LYS A 233 18.89 -10.45 -38.69
CA LYS A 233 18.54 -11.08 -37.42
C LYS A 233 17.43 -10.26 -36.76
N PRO A 234 16.46 -10.89 -36.08
CA PRO A 234 15.49 -10.16 -35.28
C PRO A 234 16.20 -9.49 -34.10
N PHE A 235 15.80 -8.25 -33.83
CA PHE A 235 16.17 -7.54 -32.62
C PHE A 235 15.00 -7.59 -31.63
N ASP A 236 15.35 -7.52 -30.35
CA ASP A 236 14.44 -7.34 -29.22
C ASP A 236 14.91 -6.03 -28.59
N ARG A 237 14.02 -5.04 -28.59
CA ARG A 237 14.35 -3.68 -28.21
C ARG A 237 14.57 -3.58 -26.70
N GLU A 238 13.82 -4.33 -25.91
CA GLU A 238 13.89 -4.37 -24.44
C GLU A 238 15.23 -4.91 -23.96
N LYS A 239 15.90 -5.70 -24.81
CA LYS A 239 17.31 -6.08 -24.63
C LYS A 239 18.28 -5.07 -25.23
N THR A 240 18.02 -4.59 -26.45
CA THR A 240 18.94 -3.74 -27.21
C THR A 240 18.18 -2.68 -28.03
N SER A 241 18.11 -1.45 -27.52
CA SER A 241 17.42 -0.34 -28.21
C SER A 241 18.27 0.35 -29.29
N GLU A 242 19.58 0.09 -29.30
CA GLU A 242 20.51 0.69 -30.26
C GLU A 242 21.68 -0.23 -30.57
N VAL A 243 22.03 -0.31 -31.86
CA VAL A 243 23.17 -1.06 -32.34
C VAL A 243 24.09 -0.16 -33.17
N SER A 244 25.36 -0.10 -32.79
CA SER A 244 26.40 0.63 -33.51
C SER A 244 27.42 -0.33 -34.10
N PHE A 245 27.77 -0.15 -35.38
CA PHE A 245 28.73 -0.98 -36.09
C PHE A 245 29.47 -0.17 -37.16
N HIS A 246 30.47 -0.77 -37.80
CA HIS A 246 31.26 -0.13 -38.85
C HIS A 246 31.09 -0.89 -40.17
N ILE A 247 30.93 -0.12 -41.25
CA ILE A 247 31.15 -0.59 -42.61
C ILE A 247 32.62 -0.39 -42.94
N ILE A 248 33.26 -1.43 -43.46
CA ILE A 248 34.69 -1.48 -43.78
C ILE A 248 34.81 -1.85 -45.25
N CYS A 249 35.44 -1.00 -46.04
CA CYS A 249 35.71 -1.24 -47.46
C CYS A 249 37.22 -1.19 -47.73
N VAL A 250 37.73 -2.17 -48.46
CA VAL A 250 39.13 -2.32 -48.81
C VAL A 250 39.27 -2.26 -50.33
N ASP A 251 40.24 -1.51 -50.83
CA ASP A 251 40.55 -1.45 -52.26
C ASP A 251 41.33 -2.70 -52.75
N ASN A 252 41.48 -2.83 -54.06
CA ASN A 252 42.22 -3.89 -54.74
C ASN A 252 42.05 -5.31 -54.14
N PRO A 253 40.83 -5.88 -54.11
CA PRO A 253 40.54 -7.15 -53.44
C PRO A 253 41.12 -8.37 -54.16
N SER A 254 41.55 -8.22 -55.42
CA SER A 254 42.13 -9.30 -56.23
C SER A 254 43.63 -9.54 -55.99
N SER A 255 44.29 -8.67 -55.21
CA SER A 255 45.64 -8.89 -54.70
C SER A 255 45.64 -9.96 -53.60
N THR A 256 45.49 -11.24 -53.98
CA THR A 256 45.80 -12.37 -53.10
C THR A 256 47.31 -12.50 -52.92
N ALA A 257 47.91 -11.60 -52.15
CA ALA A 257 49.11 -11.94 -51.38
C ALA A 257 48.64 -12.70 -50.13
N THR A 258 48.41 -14.00 -50.29
CA THR A 258 48.29 -14.94 -49.17
C THR A 258 49.50 -14.79 -48.26
N THR A 259 49.30 -14.16 -47.09
CA THR A 259 50.07 -14.10 -45.80
C THR A 259 50.03 -12.62 -45.38
N TYR A 260 49.07 -12.13 -44.60
CA TYR A 260 48.97 -12.24 -43.14
C TYR A 260 47.55 -11.81 -42.71
N MET A 261 46.65 -12.76 -42.49
CA MET A 261 45.51 -12.55 -41.59
C MET A 261 45.96 -13.01 -40.22
N ASN A 262 46.20 -12.06 -39.30
CA ASN A 262 45.90 -12.13 -37.87
C ASN A 262 46.62 -10.99 -37.14
N GLN A 263 45.87 -9.93 -36.82
CA GLN A 263 45.84 -9.26 -35.50
C GLN A 263 45.07 -7.94 -35.64
N PHE A 264 43.76 -7.99 -35.40
CA PHE A 264 43.02 -6.80 -35.00
C PHE A 264 43.26 -6.58 -33.50
N GLY A 265 43.96 -5.50 -33.18
CA GLY A 265 44.08 -4.94 -31.85
C GLY A 265 44.20 -3.43 -31.96
N ALA A 266 43.18 -2.73 -31.46
CA ALA A 266 43.11 -1.35 -30.97
C ALA A 266 44.07 -0.28 -31.53
N TYR A 267 43.46 0.84 -31.96
CA TYR A 267 43.95 2.21 -31.86
C TYR A 267 45.42 2.49 -32.20
N SER A 268 45.65 3.17 -33.33
CA SER A 268 46.63 4.26 -33.39
C SER A 268 46.57 4.98 -34.74
N THR A 269 46.08 6.21 -34.71
CA THR A 269 46.43 7.29 -35.64
C THR A 269 47.96 7.44 -35.69
N GLN A 270 48.62 7.03 -36.78
CA GLN A 270 50.01 7.44 -37.04
C GLN A 270 50.19 7.83 -38.51
N THR A 271 50.29 9.15 -38.69
CA THR A 271 51.16 9.85 -39.63
C THR A 271 52.21 8.95 -40.30
N ALA A 272 52.03 8.71 -41.60
CA ALA A 272 53.08 8.16 -42.45
C ALA A 272 54.17 9.23 -42.61
N SER A 273 55.27 9.11 -41.85
CA SER A 273 56.48 9.86 -42.08
C SER A 273 57.20 9.31 -43.31
N HIS A 274 57.32 10.14 -44.34
CA HIS A 274 58.11 9.87 -45.52
C HIS A 274 59.61 9.90 -45.19
N ASN A 275 60.29 8.78 -45.34
CA ASN A 275 61.73 8.72 -45.54
C ASN A 275 62.01 8.19 -46.95
N TYR A 276 62.41 9.07 -47.86
CA TYR A 276 62.85 8.72 -49.20
C TYR A 276 64.30 8.22 -49.16
N ASN A 277 64.52 6.93 -49.41
CA ASN A 277 65.81 6.42 -49.90
C ASN A 277 65.67 6.10 -51.39
N ALA A 278 66.49 6.78 -52.19
CA ALA A 278 66.58 6.61 -53.63
C ALA A 278 67.30 5.30 -53.99
N GLY A 279 66.57 4.34 -54.55
CA GLY A 279 67.09 3.09 -55.11
C GLY A 279 65.93 2.17 -55.43
N GLY A 280 65.79 1.77 -56.69
CA GLY A 280 64.57 1.19 -57.26
C GLY A 280 63.95 0.05 -56.44
N LEU A 281 62.67 0.19 -56.14
CA LEU A 281 61.80 -0.86 -55.62
C LEU A 281 60.48 -0.82 -56.41
N SER A 282 60.10 -1.95 -57.00
CA SER A 282 58.73 -2.22 -57.45
C SER A 282 57.83 -2.10 -56.22
N GLY A 283 56.95 -1.10 -56.19
CA GLY A 283 56.02 -0.89 -55.09
C GLY A 283 55.19 -2.14 -54.85
N VAL A 284 55.19 -2.64 -53.62
CA VAL A 284 54.24 -3.65 -53.17
C VAL A 284 52.85 -2.99 -53.18
N PRO A 285 51.81 -3.59 -53.78
CA PRO A 285 50.43 -3.14 -53.65
C PRO A 285 50.06 -3.06 -52.15
N VAL A 286 49.85 -1.86 -51.60
CA VAL A 286 49.33 -1.70 -50.24
C VAL A 286 47.84 -1.41 -50.37
N GLN A 287 47.00 -2.24 -49.77
CA GLN A 287 45.56 -2.00 -49.72
C GLN A 287 45.24 -0.85 -48.75
N LEU A 288 44.42 0.12 -49.16
CA LEU A 288 43.85 1.14 -48.28
C LEU A 288 42.45 0.73 -47.84
N THR A 289 42.03 1.25 -46.68
CA THR A 289 40.76 0.87 -46.04
C THR A 289 39.97 2.09 -45.63
N GLY A 290 38.74 2.19 -46.13
CA GLY A 290 37.73 3.13 -45.67
C GLY A 290 36.85 2.53 -44.57
N THR A 291 36.48 3.34 -43.57
CA THR A 291 35.53 2.93 -42.52
C THR A 291 34.47 3.98 -42.27
N SER A 292 33.21 3.56 -42.12
CA SER A 292 32.10 4.44 -41.73
C SER A 292 31.31 3.86 -40.56
N ALA A 293 31.06 4.67 -39.53
CA ALA A 293 30.28 4.29 -38.36
C ALA A 293 28.78 4.42 -38.65
N VAL A 294 28.04 3.36 -38.41
CA VAL A 294 26.59 3.27 -38.61
C VAL A 294 25.92 3.04 -37.27
N ARG A 295 24.88 3.84 -36.99
CA ARG A 295 24.05 3.73 -35.79
C ARG A 295 22.62 3.40 -36.21
N VAL A 296 22.08 2.32 -35.67
CA VAL A 296 20.71 1.86 -35.94
C VAL A 296 19.94 1.87 -34.63
N ILE A 297 18.78 2.53 -34.62
CA ILE A 297 17.83 2.54 -33.51
C ILE A 297 16.79 1.46 -33.79
N VAL A 298 16.51 0.63 -32.77
CA VAL A 298 15.42 -0.35 -32.83
C VAL A 298 14.14 0.34 -32.38
N THR A 299 13.12 0.34 -33.24
CA THR A 299 11.80 0.90 -32.95
C THR A 299 10.93 -0.12 -32.24
N ASP A 300 10.18 0.38 -31.27
CA ASP A 300 9.35 -0.37 -30.33
C ASP A 300 8.07 -0.90 -30.99
N GLU A 301 7.72 -2.14 -30.69
CA GLU A 301 6.40 -2.73 -30.89
C GLU A 301 5.81 -3.06 -29.51
N ASN A 302 4.49 -2.91 -29.35
CA ASN A 302 3.82 -3.23 -28.09
C ASN A 302 3.60 -4.75 -27.98
N ASP A 303 4.66 -5.53 -27.74
CA ASP A 303 4.67 -6.99 -27.72
C ASP A 303 4.77 -7.61 -26.31
N ASN A 304 4.97 -6.78 -25.28
CA ASN A 304 4.95 -7.20 -23.89
C ASN A 304 3.61 -6.83 -23.22
N PRO A 305 3.01 -7.72 -22.41
CA PRO A 305 1.85 -7.37 -21.64
C PRO A 305 2.23 -6.57 -20.38
N PRO A 306 1.35 -5.69 -19.88
CA PRO A 306 1.59 -4.98 -18.62
C PRO A 306 1.68 -5.94 -17.44
N VAL A 307 2.52 -5.60 -16.46
CA VAL A 307 2.76 -6.42 -15.26
C VAL A 307 2.54 -5.60 -13.99
N PHE A 308 1.71 -6.11 -13.08
CA PHE A 308 1.53 -5.49 -11.77
C PHE A 308 2.82 -5.54 -10.95
N LEU A 309 3.14 -4.44 -10.27
CA LEU A 309 4.34 -4.35 -9.43
C LEU A 309 4.27 -5.21 -8.16
N ARG A 310 3.07 -5.67 -7.79
CA ARG A 310 2.84 -6.55 -6.64
C ARG A 310 2.04 -7.75 -7.07
N ASN A 311 2.32 -8.89 -6.44
CA ASN A 311 1.54 -10.12 -6.59
C ASN A 311 0.15 -10.02 -5.95
N GLN A 312 0.00 -9.17 -4.92
CA GLN A 312 -1.25 -8.94 -4.19
C GLN A 312 -1.33 -7.49 -3.71
N TYR A 313 -2.53 -6.92 -3.77
CA TYR A 313 -2.82 -5.59 -3.23
C TYR A 313 -3.80 -5.73 -2.06
N MET A 314 -3.35 -5.27 -0.88
CA MET A 314 -4.18 -5.17 0.32
C MET A 314 -4.12 -3.73 0.83
N PHE A 315 -5.29 -3.13 1.01
CA PHE A 315 -5.45 -1.80 1.57
C PHE A 315 -6.36 -1.85 2.78
N ILE A 316 -6.27 -0.83 3.62
CA ILE A 316 -7.09 -0.69 4.83
C ILE A 316 -7.92 0.58 4.67
N LEU A 317 -9.20 0.48 4.99
CA LEU A 317 -10.15 1.58 4.95
C LEU A 317 -10.95 1.58 6.25
N ASP A 318 -10.75 2.59 7.08
CA ASP A 318 -11.63 2.86 8.22
C ASP A 318 -13.07 3.03 7.69
N GLU A 319 -14.04 2.43 8.37
CA GLU A 319 -15.45 2.61 8.08
C GLU A 319 -15.94 4.04 8.33
N PHE A 320 -17.25 4.26 8.14
CA PHE A 320 -17.87 5.55 8.35
C PHE A 320 -18.25 5.78 9.81
N ASP A 321 -17.57 6.71 10.46
CA ASP A 321 -17.72 7.04 11.88
C ASP A 321 -19.01 7.79 12.27
N GLY A 322 -20.03 7.80 11.41
CA GLY A 322 -21.27 8.55 11.63
C GLY A 322 -21.13 10.09 11.59
N SER A 323 -19.91 10.64 11.45
CA SER A 323 -19.69 12.08 11.50
C SER A 323 -20.13 12.75 10.19
N VAL A 324 -21.24 13.50 10.26
CA VAL A 324 -21.69 14.30 9.12
C VAL A 324 -20.82 15.55 9.03
N VAL A 325 -19.76 15.49 8.24
CA VAL A 325 -18.97 16.70 7.92
C VAL A 325 -19.87 17.66 7.12
N GLY A 326 -20.06 18.86 7.67
CA GLY A 326 -21.10 19.83 7.33
C GLY A 326 -21.50 19.95 5.85
N SER A 327 -22.82 20.00 5.61
CA SER A 327 -23.52 20.40 4.37
C SER A 327 -22.99 19.92 3.01
N SER A 328 -22.05 18.97 2.97
CA SER A 328 -21.36 18.54 1.75
C SER A 328 -21.73 17.13 1.33
N PHE A 329 -22.90 16.63 1.77
CA PHE A 329 -23.57 15.51 1.11
C PHE A 329 -24.01 15.84 -0.34
N LEU A 330 -23.79 17.08 -0.79
CA LEU A 330 -23.96 17.53 -2.17
C LEU A 330 -22.70 17.34 -3.04
N THR A 331 -21.59 16.85 -2.49
CA THR A 331 -20.37 16.52 -3.25
C THR A 331 -20.14 15.02 -3.20
N GLU A 332 -19.84 14.39 -4.34
CA GLU A 332 -19.57 12.95 -4.46
C GLU A 332 -18.57 12.48 -3.39
N PHE A 333 -18.98 11.55 -2.52
CA PHE A 333 -18.10 10.99 -1.49
C PHE A 333 -16.89 10.33 -2.17
N LYS A 334 -15.67 10.73 -1.78
CA LYS A 334 -14.43 10.21 -2.35
C LYS A 334 -13.34 10.11 -1.29
N LYS A 335 -13.11 8.90 -0.75
CA LYS A 335 -12.03 8.63 0.22
C LYS A 335 -10.94 7.79 -0.45
N PHE A 336 -9.69 8.23 -0.33
CA PHE A 336 -8.54 7.54 -0.92
C PHE A 336 -8.24 6.24 -0.17
N ILE A 337 -8.05 5.14 -0.91
CA ILE A 337 -7.78 3.81 -0.35
C ILE A 337 -6.30 3.45 -0.53
N GLY A 338 -5.78 3.61 -1.73
CA GLY A 338 -4.43 3.19 -2.07
C GLY A 338 -4.12 3.38 -3.55
N GLN A 339 -2.90 3.01 -3.95
CA GLN A 339 -2.47 3.11 -5.34
C GLN A 339 -2.02 1.75 -5.86
N ILE A 340 -2.57 1.37 -7.01
CA ILE A 340 -2.19 0.19 -7.77
C ILE A 340 -1.24 0.66 -8.87
N ALA A 341 -0.20 -0.12 -9.10
CA ALA A 341 0.84 0.25 -10.04
C ALA A 341 1.24 -0.96 -10.87
N ALA A 342 1.28 -0.78 -12.18
CA ALA A 342 1.81 -1.71 -13.15
C ALA A 342 2.95 -1.05 -13.92
N SER A 343 3.79 -1.88 -14.52
CA SER A 343 4.86 -1.47 -15.43
C SER A 343 4.74 -2.29 -16.69
N ASP A 344 5.15 -1.69 -17.78
CA ASP A 344 5.24 -2.31 -19.08
C ASP A 344 6.64 -2.01 -19.64
N PRO A 345 7.38 -3.03 -20.11
CA PRO A 345 8.69 -2.82 -20.72
C PRO A 345 8.63 -1.96 -21.99
N ASP A 346 7.51 -1.97 -22.72
CA ASP A 346 7.36 -1.31 -24.00
C ASP A 346 7.27 0.20 -23.80
N THR A 347 7.97 0.97 -24.62
CA THR A 347 7.99 2.45 -24.48
C THR A 347 6.83 3.15 -25.16
N THR A 348 6.16 2.48 -26.07
CA THR A 348 4.95 2.93 -26.75
C THR A 348 3.69 2.65 -25.94
N SER A 349 3.78 1.81 -24.90
CA SER A 349 2.66 1.46 -24.04
C SER A 349 2.17 2.67 -23.23
N LYS A 350 0.85 2.91 -23.24
CA LYS A 350 0.20 3.86 -22.35
C LYS A 350 -0.77 3.12 -21.43
N LEU A 351 -0.34 2.91 -20.20
CA LEU A 351 -1.13 2.19 -19.22
C LEU A 351 -2.37 2.96 -18.79
N THR A 352 -3.51 2.28 -18.83
CA THR A 352 -4.78 2.77 -18.31
C THR A 352 -5.40 1.77 -17.35
N TYR A 353 -5.88 2.28 -16.22
CA TYR A 353 -6.46 1.50 -15.12
C TYR A 353 -7.98 1.57 -15.16
N HIS A 354 -8.63 0.41 -15.04
CA HIS A 354 -10.08 0.25 -15.06
C HIS A 354 -10.53 -0.64 -13.92
N LEU A 355 -11.72 -0.36 -13.38
CA LEU A 355 -12.42 -1.27 -12.47
C LEU A 355 -13.31 -2.19 -13.30
N ASP A 356 -13.54 -3.42 -12.83
CA ASP A 356 -14.59 -4.25 -13.42
C ASP A 356 -15.94 -3.51 -13.39
N SER A 357 -16.76 -3.77 -14.41
CA SER A 357 -18.03 -3.06 -14.68
C SER A 357 -18.95 -3.05 -13.44
N ASN A 358 -18.89 -4.13 -12.66
CA ASN A 358 -19.67 -4.32 -11.46
C ASN A 358 -19.15 -3.52 -10.25
N SER A 359 -17.89 -3.10 -10.24
CA SER A 359 -17.28 -2.37 -9.11
C SER A 359 -17.41 -0.84 -9.22
N GLY A 360 -17.86 -0.33 -10.37
CA GLY A 360 -17.86 1.10 -10.70
C GLY A 360 -18.79 1.98 -9.86
N ASP A 361 -19.80 1.40 -9.22
CA ASP A 361 -20.74 2.12 -8.34
C ASP A 361 -20.26 2.25 -6.89
N THR A 362 -19.31 1.39 -6.50
CA THR A 362 -18.76 1.28 -5.15
C THR A 362 -17.38 1.92 -5.05
N PHE A 363 -16.53 1.75 -6.08
CA PHE A 363 -15.19 2.31 -6.15
C PHE A 363 -14.99 3.17 -7.40
N SER A 364 -13.96 4.01 -7.37
CA SER A 364 -13.41 4.67 -8.56
C SER A 364 -11.90 4.47 -8.58
N ILE A 365 -11.34 4.29 -9.77
CA ILE A 365 -9.90 4.26 -9.98
C ILE A 365 -9.53 5.39 -10.94
N ASP A 366 -8.47 6.12 -10.61
CA ASP A 366 -7.89 7.09 -11.51
C ASP A 366 -7.18 6.36 -12.66
N LYS A 367 -7.66 6.60 -13.88
CA LYS A 367 -7.25 5.85 -15.08
C LYS A 367 -5.76 6.01 -15.43
N GLU A 368 -5.08 7.06 -14.96
CA GLU A 368 -3.69 7.35 -15.31
C GLU A 368 -2.74 7.01 -14.17
N THR A 369 -3.16 7.22 -12.92
CA THR A 369 -2.32 7.05 -11.73
C THR A 369 -2.55 5.74 -10.99
N GLY A 370 -3.65 5.03 -11.26
CA GLY A 370 -4.01 3.80 -10.54
C GLY A 370 -4.44 4.03 -9.09
N LYS A 371 -4.73 5.27 -8.70
CA LYS A 371 -5.23 5.61 -7.36
C LYS A 371 -6.68 5.15 -7.21
N LEU A 372 -6.92 4.30 -6.23
CA LEU A 372 -8.24 3.74 -5.88
C LEU A 372 -8.90 4.58 -4.79
N TYR A 373 -10.19 4.85 -4.97
CA TYR A 373 -11.03 5.61 -4.05
C TYR A 373 -12.37 4.92 -3.82
N SER A 374 -12.95 5.03 -2.62
CA SER A 374 -14.34 4.66 -2.37
C SER A 374 -15.28 5.76 -2.81
N LYS A 375 -16.37 5.40 -3.50
CA LYS A 375 -17.45 6.33 -3.89
C LYS A 375 -18.52 6.51 -2.82
N ARG A 376 -18.48 5.69 -1.77
CA ARG A 376 -19.50 5.64 -0.71
C ARG A 376 -18.85 5.36 0.64
N PRO A 377 -19.47 5.81 1.75
CA PRO A 377 -19.16 5.31 3.08
C PRO A 377 -19.52 3.82 3.17
N PHE A 378 -18.80 3.09 4.01
CA PHE A 378 -19.11 1.71 4.37
C PHE A 378 -19.33 1.63 5.87
N ASP A 379 -20.26 0.76 6.25
CA ASP A 379 -20.59 0.41 7.63
C ASP A 379 -20.25 -1.09 7.77
N ARG A 380 -19.32 -1.39 8.67
CA ARG A 380 -18.70 -2.71 8.81
C ARG A 380 -19.73 -3.69 9.35
N GLU A 381 -20.53 -3.29 10.34
CA GLU A 381 -21.55 -4.09 10.99
C GLU A 381 -22.64 -4.49 9.98
N GLN A 382 -23.05 -3.58 9.09
CA GLN A 382 -23.95 -3.88 7.98
C GLN A 382 -23.34 -4.86 6.97
N LEU A 383 -22.04 -4.76 6.66
CA LEU A 383 -21.36 -5.71 5.77
C LEU A 383 -21.27 -7.12 6.40
N VAL A 384 -21.05 -7.21 7.71
CA VAL A 384 -21.09 -8.47 8.46
C VAL A 384 -22.49 -9.07 8.38
N LEU A 385 -23.56 -8.30 8.63
CA LEU A 385 -24.94 -8.78 8.52
C LEU A 385 -25.29 -9.27 7.11
N LEU A 386 -24.84 -8.53 6.08
CA LEU A 386 -25.01 -8.93 4.68
C LEU A 386 -24.40 -10.30 4.40
N SER A 387 -23.21 -10.58 4.94
CA SER A 387 -22.52 -11.84 4.76
C SER A 387 -23.25 -13.06 5.32
N HIS A 388 -24.03 -12.89 6.40
CA HIS A 388 -24.81 -13.96 7.01
C HIS A 388 -26.13 -14.24 6.29
N SER A 389 -26.58 -13.33 5.42
CA SER A 389 -27.89 -13.41 4.76
C SER A 389 -27.88 -14.11 3.40
N THR A 390 -26.72 -14.27 2.75
CA THR A 390 -26.62 -14.78 1.36
C THR A 390 -25.41 -15.70 1.15
N GLY A 391 -25.51 -16.66 0.22
CA GLY A 391 -24.42 -17.61 -0.09
C GLY A 391 -23.24 -17.01 -0.86
N GLN A 392 -23.41 -15.82 -1.47
CA GLN A 392 -22.36 -15.01 -2.08
C GLN A 392 -22.69 -13.53 -1.84
N PRO A 393 -22.24 -12.94 -0.72
CA PRO A 393 -22.58 -11.57 -0.39
C PRO A 393 -21.84 -10.59 -1.31
N THR A 394 -22.61 -9.73 -1.99
CA THR A 394 -22.08 -8.66 -2.84
C THR A 394 -22.74 -7.33 -2.50
N ILE A 395 -21.96 -6.25 -2.51
CA ILE A 395 -22.46 -4.87 -2.38
C ILE A 395 -22.22 -4.11 -3.68
N ASN A 396 -23.31 -3.79 -4.38
CA ASN A 396 -23.31 -3.25 -5.76
C ASN A 396 -22.24 -3.93 -6.62
N GLY A 397 -22.29 -5.26 -6.76
CA GLY A 397 -21.38 -6.01 -7.64
C GLY A 397 -19.96 -6.24 -7.11
N VAL A 398 -19.58 -5.67 -5.96
CA VAL A 398 -18.32 -5.98 -5.27
C VAL A 398 -18.53 -7.14 -4.30
N GLN A 399 -17.68 -8.16 -4.35
CA GLN A 399 -17.72 -9.27 -3.41
C GLN A 399 -17.32 -8.81 -2.00
N VAL A 400 -18.12 -9.21 -1.02
CA VAL A 400 -17.83 -9.07 0.42
C VAL A 400 -17.32 -10.41 0.92
N MET A 401 -16.23 -10.41 1.67
CA MET A 401 -15.65 -11.63 2.25
C MET A 401 -15.39 -11.40 3.72
N VAL A 402 -16.01 -12.21 4.57
CA VAL A 402 -15.77 -12.21 6.02
C VAL A 402 -14.96 -13.46 6.35
N GLU A 403 -13.74 -13.26 6.84
CA GLU A 403 -12.86 -14.35 7.25
C GLU A 403 -13.24 -14.88 8.66
N PRO A 404 -12.85 -16.10 9.04
CA PRO A 404 -13.22 -16.70 10.32
C PRO A 404 -12.75 -15.93 11.56
N ASP A 405 -11.77 -15.05 11.42
CA ASP A 405 -11.25 -14.16 12.45
C ASP A 405 -12.12 -12.88 12.63
N GLY A 406 -13.15 -12.69 11.80
CA GLY A 406 -14.01 -11.50 11.81
C GLY A 406 -13.54 -10.36 10.92
N SER A 407 -12.44 -10.52 10.17
CA SER A 407 -11.94 -9.54 9.21
C SER A 407 -12.87 -9.42 8.00
N VAL A 408 -13.25 -8.18 7.64
CA VAL A 408 -14.19 -7.89 6.54
C VAL A 408 -13.44 -7.30 5.36
N TYR A 409 -13.49 -7.96 4.21
CA TYR A 409 -12.84 -7.52 2.98
C TYR A 409 -13.86 -7.19 1.89
N LEU A 410 -13.68 -6.04 1.24
CA LEU A 410 -14.26 -5.76 -0.07
C LEU A 410 -13.24 -6.15 -1.15
N VAL A 411 -13.70 -6.85 -2.18
CA VAL A 411 -12.81 -7.51 -3.15
C VAL A 411 -13.08 -7.01 -4.57
N PRO A 412 -12.70 -5.76 -4.94
CA PRO A 412 -12.80 -5.28 -6.31
C PRO A 412 -11.74 -5.92 -7.22
N VAL A 413 -12.08 -6.02 -8.51
CA VAL A 413 -11.15 -6.47 -9.57
C VAL A 413 -10.71 -5.25 -10.38
N VAL A 414 -9.40 -5.09 -10.53
CA VAL A 414 -8.78 -4.00 -11.29
C VAL A 414 -8.07 -4.57 -12.50
N THR A 415 -8.33 -3.96 -13.66
CA THR A 415 -7.73 -4.32 -14.94
C THR A 415 -6.83 -3.18 -15.42
N VAL A 416 -5.63 -3.53 -15.88
CA VAL A 416 -4.70 -2.61 -16.53
C VAL A 416 -4.59 -3.01 -17.99
N THR A 417 -4.60 -2.02 -18.88
CA THR A 417 -4.42 -2.21 -20.32
C THR A 417 -3.48 -1.15 -20.88
N ASP A 418 -2.62 -1.57 -21.79
CA ASP A 418 -1.77 -0.75 -22.66
C ASP A 418 -2.48 -0.34 -23.98
N GLY A 419 -3.68 -0.88 -24.22
CA GLY A 419 -4.47 -0.73 -25.46
C GLY A 419 -4.56 -1.99 -26.32
N LEU A 420 -3.63 -2.94 -26.17
CA LEU A 420 -3.59 -4.22 -26.90
C LEU A 420 -3.76 -5.41 -25.96
N HIS A 421 -3.04 -5.41 -24.85
CA HIS A 421 -3.06 -6.42 -23.80
C HIS A 421 -3.89 -5.94 -22.60
N ASN A 422 -4.44 -6.90 -21.86
CA ASN A 422 -5.15 -6.65 -20.61
C ASN A 422 -4.74 -7.65 -19.54
N VAL A 423 -4.50 -7.14 -18.33
CA VAL A 423 -4.20 -7.95 -17.15
C VAL A 423 -5.09 -7.52 -16.00
N SER A 424 -5.62 -8.48 -15.25
CA SER A 424 -6.50 -8.20 -14.11
C SER A 424 -5.91 -8.74 -12.82
N THR A 425 -6.11 -8.01 -11.72
CA THR A 425 -5.77 -8.44 -10.36
C THR A 425 -6.94 -8.22 -9.42
N ILE A 426 -7.04 -9.09 -8.42
CA ILE A 426 -7.92 -8.91 -7.29
C ILE A 426 -7.25 -8.00 -6.27
N VAL A 427 -8.00 -7.03 -5.73
CA VAL A 427 -7.57 -6.14 -4.66
C VAL A 427 -8.40 -6.44 -3.43
N ARG A 428 -7.76 -6.59 -2.26
CA ARG A 428 -8.46 -6.76 -0.98
C ARG A 428 -8.46 -5.45 -0.22
N VAL A 429 -9.64 -4.95 0.13
CA VAL A 429 -9.80 -3.75 0.98
C VAL A 429 -10.36 -4.19 2.32
N LEU A 430 -9.52 -4.21 3.35
CA LEU A 430 -9.92 -4.48 4.73
C LEU A 430 -10.71 -3.28 5.26
N ILE A 431 -11.96 -3.51 5.66
CA ILE A 431 -12.77 -2.51 6.36
C ILE A 431 -12.42 -2.59 7.83
N GLN A 432 -11.75 -1.54 8.31
CA GLN A 432 -11.32 -1.44 9.70
C GLN A 432 -12.43 -0.80 10.54
N ASP A 433 -12.66 -1.44 11.68
CA ASP A 433 -13.64 -1.03 12.68
C ASP A 433 -13.34 0.35 13.25
N VAL A 434 -14.38 1.18 13.35
CA VAL A 434 -14.37 2.46 14.06
C VAL A 434 -15.38 2.38 15.19
N ASN A 435 -15.09 3.02 16.31
CA ASN A 435 -15.99 3.04 17.46
C ASN A 435 -17.20 3.96 17.21
N ASP A 436 -18.18 3.51 16.43
CA ASP A 436 -19.35 4.27 16.02
C ASP A 436 -20.67 3.72 16.60
N ASN A 437 -20.67 2.50 17.15
CA ASN A 437 -21.78 1.99 17.95
C ASN A 437 -21.62 2.37 19.43
N VAL A 438 -22.74 2.42 20.13
CA VAL A 438 -22.77 2.73 21.57
C VAL A 438 -23.12 1.46 22.36
N PRO A 439 -22.57 1.28 23.57
CA PRO A 439 -22.99 0.18 24.44
C PRO A 439 -24.48 0.22 24.69
N MET A 440 -25.14 -0.92 24.67
CA MET A 440 -26.56 -1.04 24.97
C MET A 440 -26.80 -2.10 26.03
N PHE A 441 -27.41 -1.71 27.16
CA PHE A 441 -27.84 -2.66 28.18
C PHE A 441 -28.99 -3.53 27.68
N THR A 442 -29.00 -4.81 28.07
CA THR A 442 -30.09 -5.75 27.74
C THR A 442 -31.44 -5.34 28.35
N LYS A 443 -31.41 -4.56 29.44
CA LYS A 443 -32.57 -3.97 30.11
C LYS A 443 -32.29 -2.52 30.47
N THR A 444 -33.30 -1.67 30.38
CA THR A 444 -33.24 -0.29 30.87
C THR A 444 -33.24 -0.22 32.40
N ASN A 445 -33.97 -1.15 33.03
CA ASN A 445 -34.09 -1.27 34.48
C ASN A 445 -33.82 -2.72 34.92
N TYR A 446 -32.96 -2.88 35.92
CA TYR A 446 -32.68 -4.15 36.59
C TYR A 446 -33.23 -4.12 38.01
N GLU A 447 -33.89 -5.19 38.41
CA GLU A 447 -34.42 -5.36 39.76
C GLU A 447 -33.84 -6.64 40.36
N PHE A 448 -33.29 -6.53 41.58
CA PHE A 448 -32.76 -7.66 42.33
C PHE A 448 -33.29 -7.59 43.77
N THR A 449 -33.49 -8.76 44.38
CA THR A 449 -33.91 -8.87 45.77
C THR A 449 -32.81 -9.53 46.57
N VAL A 450 -32.38 -8.90 47.67
CA VAL A 450 -31.31 -9.39 48.54
C VAL A 450 -31.81 -9.39 49.98
N PRO A 451 -31.72 -10.52 50.71
CA PRO A 451 -32.10 -10.55 52.12
C PRO A 451 -31.10 -9.74 52.95
N GLU A 452 -31.56 -9.06 53.99
CA GLU A 452 -30.70 -8.16 54.77
C GLU A 452 -29.57 -8.87 55.54
N ASN A 453 -29.81 -10.13 55.90
CA ASN A 453 -28.82 -10.98 56.58
C ASN A 453 -27.74 -11.55 55.63
N GLU A 454 -27.81 -11.24 54.32
CA GLU A 454 -26.82 -11.67 53.33
C GLU A 454 -25.43 -11.17 53.74
N GLN A 455 -24.47 -12.09 53.79
CA GLN A 455 -23.11 -11.74 54.19
C GLN A 455 -22.32 -11.17 53.00
N PRO A 456 -21.53 -10.10 53.20
CA PRO A 456 -20.59 -9.60 52.20
C PRO A 456 -19.44 -10.60 52.02
N VAL A 457 -19.65 -11.63 51.20
CA VAL A 457 -18.62 -12.60 50.82
C VAL A 457 -18.09 -12.19 49.46
N GLN A 458 -16.79 -12.32 49.21
CA GLN A 458 -16.18 -11.96 47.92
C GLN A 458 -16.85 -12.66 46.71
N SER A 459 -17.58 -13.76 46.94
CA SER A 459 -18.32 -14.53 45.93
C SER A 459 -19.85 -14.35 45.96
N SER A 460 -20.45 -13.65 46.93
CA SER A 460 -21.92 -13.46 46.93
C SER A 460 -22.33 -12.51 45.80
N THR A 461 -23.19 -13.01 44.92
CA THR A 461 -23.62 -12.31 43.70
C THR A 461 -25.03 -11.80 43.91
N VAL A 462 -25.19 -10.48 43.84
CA VAL A 462 -26.50 -9.83 43.91
C VAL A 462 -27.24 -10.00 42.59
N GLY A 463 -26.52 -9.84 41.48
CA GLY A 463 -27.08 -9.91 40.14
C GLY A 463 -26.04 -9.68 39.07
N LEU A 464 -26.47 -9.75 37.81
CA LEU A 464 -25.66 -9.49 36.63
C LEU A 464 -26.34 -8.41 35.81
N VAL A 465 -25.61 -7.35 35.49
CA VAL A 465 -26.01 -6.40 34.44
C VAL A 465 -25.17 -6.66 33.21
N GLU A 466 -25.81 -6.62 32.04
CA GLU A 466 -25.17 -6.94 30.78
C GLU A 466 -25.47 -5.84 29.76
N ALA A 467 -24.41 -5.33 29.15
CA ALA A 467 -24.44 -4.47 27.99
C ALA A 467 -23.67 -5.13 26.84
N GLN A 468 -24.08 -4.80 25.63
CA GLN A 468 -23.49 -5.29 24.39
C GLN A 468 -23.19 -4.10 23.49
N ASP A 469 -22.07 -4.19 22.78
CA ASP A 469 -21.66 -3.22 21.78
C ASP A 469 -21.54 -3.96 20.44
N ALA A 470 -21.95 -3.31 19.36
CA ALA A 470 -21.99 -3.92 18.04
C ALA A 470 -20.64 -3.85 17.29
N ASP A 471 -19.74 -2.98 17.74
CA ASP A 471 -18.37 -2.85 17.21
C ASP A 471 -17.56 -4.16 17.39
N VAL A 472 -16.28 -4.19 16.98
CA VAL A 472 -15.39 -5.34 17.22
C VAL A 472 -14.12 -5.04 18.00
N GLY A 473 -13.61 -6.06 18.69
CA GLY A 473 -12.31 -6.00 19.37
C GLY A 473 -12.32 -4.98 20.51
N TRP A 474 -11.40 -4.02 20.46
CA TRP A 474 -11.25 -3.02 21.51
C TRP A 474 -12.40 -2.02 21.55
N ASN A 475 -12.99 -1.69 20.40
CA ASN A 475 -14.12 -0.77 20.34
C ASN A 475 -15.33 -1.42 21.02
N ALA A 476 -15.57 -2.71 20.82
CA ALA A 476 -16.64 -3.45 21.51
C ALA A 476 -16.41 -3.76 23.00
N GLN A 477 -15.22 -3.49 23.54
CA GLN A 477 -14.88 -3.92 24.89
C GLN A 477 -15.58 -3.02 25.91
N ILE A 478 -16.47 -3.59 26.74
CA ILE A 478 -17.24 -2.82 27.71
C ILE A 478 -16.59 -2.84 29.10
N THR A 479 -16.55 -1.67 29.75
CA THR A 479 -16.25 -1.51 31.18
C THR A 479 -17.43 -0.94 31.96
N TYR A 480 -17.78 -1.59 33.07
CA TYR A 480 -18.87 -1.18 33.96
C TYR A 480 -18.40 -0.33 35.15
N ARG A 481 -19.19 0.67 35.52
CA ARG A 481 -18.98 1.51 36.72
C ARG A 481 -20.31 1.84 37.41
N LEU A 482 -20.28 2.00 38.74
CA LEU A 482 -21.42 2.48 39.51
C LEU A 482 -21.42 4.01 39.59
N LEU A 483 -22.58 4.62 39.44
CA LEU A 483 -22.83 6.04 39.66
C LEU A 483 -23.86 6.19 40.79
N ASP A 484 -23.48 6.90 41.86
CA ASP A 484 -24.34 7.19 43.01
C ASP A 484 -25.25 8.40 42.73
N ILE A 485 -26.51 8.35 43.16
CA ILE A 485 -27.54 9.36 42.93
C ILE A 485 -27.33 10.60 43.83
N HIS A 486 -26.63 10.45 44.96
CA HIS A 486 -26.45 11.56 45.92
C HIS A 486 -25.44 12.64 45.51
N GLU A 487 -24.75 12.50 44.38
CA GLU A 487 -23.84 13.52 43.83
C GLU A 487 -24.54 14.54 42.90
N GLN A 488 -25.86 14.46 42.72
CA GLN A 488 -26.60 15.42 41.88
C GLN A 488 -26.97 16.74 42.59
N SER A 489 -26.82 16.84 43.92
CA SER A 489 -27.29 17.99 44.72
C SER A 489 -26.29 19.15 44.87
N THR A 490 -25.07 19.05 44.34
CA THR A 490 -24.16 20.19 44.27
C THR A 490 -23.68 20.31 42.83
N GLY A 491 -24.15 21.32 42.10
CA GLY A 491 -23.77 21.64 40.70
C GLY A 491 -22.28 22.00 40.50
N ARG A 492 -21.39 21.16 40.99
CA ARG A 492 -19.96 21.09 40.73
C ARG A 492 -19.66 19.64 40.41
N PHE A 493 -19.71 19.28 39.13
CA PHE A 493 -19.01 18.10 38.62
C PHE A 493 -17.52 18.31 38.92
N LYS A 494 -17.07 17.86 40.10
CA LYS A 494 -15.66 17.85 40.45
C LYS A 494 -15.02 16.71 39.68
N LYS A 495 -13.84 17.03 39.16
CA LYS A 495 -12.91 16.25 38.34
C LYS A 495 -12.42 14.92 38.98
N ASP A 496 -13.00 14.51 40.11
CA ASP A 496 -12.57 13.37 40.94
C ASP A 496 -13.43 12.10 40.73
N LEU A 497 -14.44 12.14 39.86
CA LEU A 497 -15.32 10.99 39.52
C LEU A 497 -14.62 9.85 38.75
N PHE A 498 -13.35 10.03 38.37
CA PHE A 498 -12.57 9.05 37.61
C PHE A 498 -11.38 8.48 38.37
N ASP A 499 -11.15 8.91 39.61
CA ASP A 499 -10.12 8.34 40.47
C ASP A 499 -10.64 7.05 41.11
N HIS A 500 -9.87 5.99 41.03
CA HIS A 500 -10.28 4.59 41.19
C HIS A 500 -10.74 4.20 42.61
N GLN A 501 -11.00 5.14 43.53
CA GLN A 501 -10.90 4.77 44.94
C GLN A 501 -11.73 5.55 45.96
N ARG A 502 -12.80 6.25 45.59
CA ARG A 502 -13.74 6.75 46.60
C ARG A 502 -15.18 6.76 46.11
N LEU A 503 -15.72 5.56 45.87
CA LEU A 503 -17.12 5.30 46.23
C LEU A 503 -17.31 5.91 47.63
N SER A 504 -18.28 6.81 47.77
CA SER A 504 -18.67 7.31 49.10
C SER A 504 -18.65 6.13 50.06
N GLY A 505 -18.10 6.30 51.26
CA GLY A 505 -18.10 5.28 52.32
C GLY A 505 -19.50 4.88 52.80
N ARG A 506 -20.52 5.05 51.93
CA ARG A 506 -21.94 4.77 52.00
C ARG A 506 -22.44 3.86 50.87
N SER A 507 -21.63 3.46 49.88
CA SER A 507 -22.08 2.46 48.89
C SER A 507 -22.10 1.06 49.50
N CYS A 508 -23.24 0.39 49.50
CA CYS A 508 -23.38 -1.01 49.92
C CYS A 508 -23.05 -2.01 48.80
N PHE A 509 -22.87 -1.53 47.56
CA PHE A 509 -22.70 -2.37 46.39
C PHE A 509 -21.43 -2.00 45.60
N THR A 510 -20.90 -2.98 44.88
CA THR A 510 -19.83 -2.80 43.88
C THR A 510 -20.18 -3.55 42.60
N VAL A 511 -19.65 -3.09 41.46
CA VAL A 511 -19.80 -3.76 40.17
C VAL A 511 -18.43 -4.22 39.67
N SER A 512 -18.36 -5.45 39.18
CA SER A 512 -17.17 -5.92 38.47
C SER A 512 -17.02 -5.17 37.15
N SER A 513 -15.89 -4.47 36.98
CA SER A 513 -15.63 -3.65 35.80
C SER A 513 -15.65 -4.42 34.49
N LYS A 514 -15.29 -5.72 34.48
CA LYS A 514 -15.23 -6.55 33.28
C LYS A 514 -16.45 -7.44 33.06
N SER A 515 -17.13 -7.86 34.13
CA SER A 515 -18.22 -8.85 34.02
C SER A 515 -19.61 -8.27 34.26
N GLY A 516 -19.74 -7.04 34.76
CA GLY A 516 -21.05 -6.49 35.14
C GLY A 516 -21.68 -7.17 36.37
N GLN A 517 -20.96 -8.06 37.05
CA GLN A 517 -21.45 -8.74 38.25
C GLN A 517 -21.55 -7.75 39.42
N LEU A 518 -22.76 -7.63 39.98
CA LEU A 518 -23.03 -6.84 41.18
C LEU A 518 -22.74 -7.68 42.43
N ARG A 519 -22.02 -7.08 43.38
CA ARG A 519 -21.65 -7.72 44.65
C ARG A 519 -21.99 -6.83 45.83
N LEU A 520 -22.28 -7.48 46.95
CA LEU A 520 -22.54 -6.82 48.21
C LEU A 520 -21.21 -6.50 48.90
N LEU A 521 -20.97 -5.22 49.20
CA LEU A 521 -19.77 -4.75 49.88
C LEU A 521 -19.96 -4.69 51.41
N ARG A 522 -21.19 -4.42 51.87
CA ARG A 522 -21.53 -4.24 53.29
C ARG A 522 -22.91 -4.82 53.58
N LYS A 523 -23.14 -5.20 54.83
CA LYS A 523 -24.43 -5.71 55.29
C LYS A 523 -25.53 -4.68 55.01
N LEU A 524 -26.71 -5.19 54.70
CA LEU A 524 -27.92 -4.40 54.54
C LEU A 524 -28.68 -4.43 55.86
N ASP A 525 -29.54 -3.44 56.04
CA ASP A 525 -30.43 -3.29 57.18
C ASP A 525 -31.71 -2.70 56.59
N ARG A 526 -32.77 -3.52 56.54
CA ARG A 526 -34.02 -3.16 55.87
C ARG A 526 -34.77 -2.11 56.67
N GLU A 527 -34.72 -2.17 58.00
CA GLU A 527 -35.32 -1.21 58.92
C GLU A 527 -34.68 0.17 58.77
N GLN A 528 -33.41 0.23 58.35
CA GLN A 528 -32.76 1.47 57.94
C GLN A 528 -33.10 1.89 56.50
N GLN A 529 -33.04 0.97 55.53
CA GLN A 529 -33.29 1.27 54.12
C GLN A 529 -33.90 0.07 53.35
N THR A 530 -35.14 0.23 52.91
CA THR A 530 -35.90 -0.85 52.24
C THR A 530 -35.51 -1.10 50.78
N HIS A 531 -34.90 -0.12 50.11
CA HIS A 531 -34.45 -0.24 48.72
C HIS A 531 -33.29 0.70 48.41
N HIS A 532 -32.41 0.28 47.50
CA HIS A 532 -31.32 1.07 46.95
C HIS A 532 -31.52 1.27 45.45
N ILE A 533 -31.35 2.51 44.97
CA ILE A 533 -31.41 2.84 43.54
C ILE A 533 -30.09 3.50 43.16
N PHE A 534 -29.47 3.03 42.09
CA PHE A 534 -28.25 3.61 41.52
C PHE A 534 -28.19 3.36 40.01
N TYR A 535 -27.32 4.07 39.32
CA TYR A 535 -27.10 3.86 37.89
C TYR A 535 -25.83 3.03 37.68
N VAL A 536 -25.87 2.11 36.72
CA VAL A 536 -24.67 1.47 36.19
C VAL A 536 -24.35 2.10 34.84
N LEU A 537 -23.11 2.53 34.68
CA LEU A 537 -22.54 3.08 33.46
C LEU A 537 -21.77 1.97 32.74
N ALA A 538 -22.10 1.73 31.47
CA ALA A 538 -21.29 0.96 30.54
C ALA A 538 -20.49 1.93 29.65
N ILE A 539 -19.21 1.64 29.43
CA ILE A 539 -18.27 2.46 28.66
C ILE A 539 -17.58 1.53 27.65
N ASP A 540 -17.69 1.82 26.36
CA ASP A 540 -16.93 1.13 25.30
C ASP A 540 -15.47 1.60 25.27
N ASN A 541 -14.66 0.95 24.44
CA ASN A 541 -13.28 1.35 24.16
C ASN A 541 -12.52 1.92 25.38
N PRO A 542 -12.49 1.18 26.51
CA PRO A 542 -11.92 1.65 27.76
C PRO A 542 -10.42 1.73 27.55
N LYS A 543 -9.90 2.94 27.32
CA LYS A 543 -8.46 3.15 27.19
C LYS A 543 -7.72 2.57 28.40
N GLU A 544 -7.01 1.46 28.22
CA GLU A 544 -6.16 0.87 29.27
C GLU A 544 -4.83 1.65 29.44
N GLU A 545 -4.50 2.64 28.59
CA GLU A 545 -3.18 3.33 28.60
C GLU A 545 -3.10 4.74 29.22
N PHE A 546 -4.17 5.27 29.81
CA PHE A 546 -4.06 6.51 30.61
C PHE A 546 -4.53 6.25 32.05
N SER A 547 -3.75 5.47 32.79
CA SER A 547 -3.91 5.33 34.23
C SER A 547 -3.68 6.64 35.01
N ASP A 548 -3.22 7.74 34.38
CA ASP A 548 -2.99 9.02 35.06
C ASP A 548 -3.14 10.27 34.15
N MET A 549 -4.26 10.42 33.41
CA MET A 549 -4.63 11.75 32.92
C MET A 549 -6.06 12.13 33.31
N PRO A 550 -6.25 13.27 34.01
CA PRO A 550 -7.57 13.74 34.32
C PRO A 550 -8.17 14.34 33.04
N TRP A 551 -9.19 13.66 32.52
CA TRP A 551 -10.09 14.06 31.45
C TRP A 551 -10.26 15.59 31.38
N LYS A 552 -9.73 16.22 30.33
CA LYS A 552 -10.10 17.60 29.98
C LYS A 552 -11.30 17.52 29.06
N PHE A 553 -12.46 17.97 29.54
CA PHE A 553 -13.56 18.41 28.68
C PHE A 553 -12.98 19.38 27.66
N ARG A 554 -12.95 18.98 26.38
CA ARG A 554 -12.33 19.75 25.32
C ARG A 554 -13.33 20.77 24.80
N ASP A 555 -13.60 21.79 25.62
CA ASP A 555 -14.14 23.05 25.12
C ASP A 555 -12.97 23.91 24.63
N THR A 556 -12.35 23.49 23.53
CA THR A 556 -11.52 24.37 22.71
C THR A 556 -11.31 23.76 21.34
N ALA A 557 -11.92 24.42 20.34
CA ALA A 557 -11.46 24.39 18.96
C ALA A 557 -9.94 24.57 18.94
N MET A 558 -9.22 23.50 18.65
CA MET A 558 -7.78 23.53 18.49
C MET A 558 -7.46 22.77 17.22
N THR A 559 -7.25 23.59 16.20
CA THR A 559 -6.72 23.34 14.87
C THR A 559 -5.43 22.54 14.95
N ASP A 560 -5.54 21.22 14.90
CA ASP A 560 -4.45 20.33 14.51
C ASP A 560 -5.09 19.04 13.97
N SER A 561 -5.14 18.93 12.64
CA SER A 561 -5.82 17.87 11.88
C SER A 561 -5.13 16.51 11.97
N SER A 562 -4.32 16.25 13.01
CA SER A 562 -3.45 15.08 13.11
C SER A 562 -3.54 14.30 14.43
N ARG A 563 -4.44 14.67 15.36
CA ARG A 563 -4.74 13.86 16.56
C ARG A 563 -6.13 13.23 16.46
N LYS A 564 -6.19 11.96 16.05
CA LYS A 564 -7.38 11.08 16.15
C LYS A 564 -7.80 11.05 17.62
N VAL A 565 -8.83 11.83 17.98
CA VAL A 565 -9.40 11.84 19.33
C VAL A 565 -10.25 10.60 19.42
N TRP A 566 -9.75 9.57 20.10
CA TRP A 566 -10.56 8.39 20.41
C TRP A 566 -11.72 8.82 21.32
N VAL A 567 -12.94 8.69 20.81
CA VAL A 567 -14.19 8.93 21.52
C VAL A 567 -14.62 7.59 22.10
N SER A 568 -14.96 7.56 23.38
CA SER A 568 -15.66 6.43 23.99
C SER A 568 -17.13 6.80 24.10
N HIS A 569 -18.02 5.87 23.79
CA HIS A 569 -19.45 5.99 24.04
C HIS A 569 -19.85 5.34 25.36
N THR A 570 -20.99 5.79 25.87
CA THR A 570 -21.48 5.39 27.18
C THR A 570 -22.98 5.18 27.17
N ALA A 571 -23.43 4.23 27.98
CA ALA A 571 -24.84 4.04 28.28
C ALA A 571 -25.06 3.83 29.77
N THR A 572 -26.29 4.13 30.22
CA THR A 572 -26.69 3.98 31.61
C THR A 572 -27.92 3.10 31.74
N ALA A 573 -27.95 2.27 32.79
CA ALA A 573 -29.13 1.51 33.21
C ALA A 573 -29.40 1.75 34.70
N THR A 574 -30.68 1.70 35.07
CA THR A 574 -31.10 1.86 36.47
C THR A 574 -31.12 0.51 37.16
N VAL A 575 -30.53 0.42 38.36
CA VAL A 575 -30.59 -0.79 39.19
C VAL A 575 -31.32 -0.47 40.48
N THR A 576 -32.36 -1.27 40.75
CA THR A 576 -33.13 -1.24 42.00
C THR A 576 -32.84 -2.52 42.79
N ILE A 577 -32.24 -2.37 43.97
CA ILE A 577 -32.08 -3.46 44.92
C ILE A 577 -33.18 -3.34 45.97
N ILE A 578 -34.03 -4.37 46.05
CA ILE A 578 -35.05 -4.52 47.09
C ILE A 578 -34.45 -5.33 48.23
N VAL A 579 -34.49 -4.77 49.44
CA VAL A 579 -34.01 -5.48 50.63
C VAL A 579 -35.15 -6.35 51.16
N ALA A 580 -34.96 -7.67 51.15
CA ALA A 580 -35.92 -8.60 51.71
C ALA A 580 -35.75 -8.71 53.22
N ASP A 581 -36.91 -8.69 53.89
CA ASP A 581 -37.07 -8.75 55.33
C ASP A 581 -36.71 -10.14 55.89
N VAL A 582 -35.97 -10.13 56.99
CA VAL A 582 -35.61 -11.30 57.79
C VAL A 582 -36.05 -11.02 59.22
N ASN A 583 -36.59 -12.04 59.90
CA ASN A 583 -37.00 -11.92 61.30
C ASN A 583 -35.78 -11.78 62.23
N ASP A 584 -35.22 -10.58 62.32
CA ASP A 584 -33.95 -10.28 62.96
C ASP A 584 -34.07 -9.31 64.15
N ASN A 585 -35.24 -8.72 64.34
CA ASN A 585 -35.63 -7.97 65.53
C ASN A 585 -36.63 -8.79 66.36
N ALA A 586 -36.68 -8.51 67.66
CA ALA A 586 -37.66 -9.14 68.54
C ALA A 586 -38.66 -8.08 68.99
N PRO A 587 -39.92 -8.46 69.28
CA PRO A 587 -40.91 -7.50 69.73
C PRO A 587 -40.44 -6.82 71.01
N LYS A 588 -40.76 -5.54 71.16
CA LYS A 588 -40.47 -4.76 72.35
C LYS A 588 -41.76 -4.25 72.98
N ILE A 589 -42.03 -4.68 74.21
CA ILE A 589 -43.17 -4.17 75.00
C ILE A 589 -42.86 -2.73 75.43
N THR A 590 -43.62 -1.76 74.91
CA THR A 590 -43.51 -0.34 75.23
C THR A 590 -44.44 0.06 76.39
N TYR A 591 -45.56 -0.64 76.54
CA TYR A 591 -46.48 -0.44 77.65
C TYR A 591 -47.13 -1.76 78.10
N PRO A 592 -47.31 -1.97 79.42
CA PRO A 592 -46.81 -1.16 80.53
C PRO A 592 -45.27 -1.26 80.70
N PRO A 593 -44.63 -0.29 81.37
CA PRO A 593 -43.19 -0.31 81.61
C PRO A 593 -42.79 -1.57 82.39
N SER A 594 -41.59 -2.09 82.12
CA SER A 594 -41.07 -3.26 82.83
C SER A 594 -41.04 -3.03 84.34
N HIS A 595 -41.54 -3.99 85.09
CA HIS A 595 -41.76 -3.92 86.54
C HIS A 595 -42.73 -2.81 86.99
N GLY A 596 -43.53 -2.28 86.06
CA GLY A 596 -44.56 -1.28 86.34
C GLY A 596 -45.63 -1.80 87.30
N VAL A 597 -46.26 -0.87 88.01
CA VAL A 597 -47.38 -1.18 88.92
C VAL A 597 -48.67 -0.66 88.30
N VAL A 598 -49.61 -1.56 88.04
CA VAL A 598 -50.97 -1.23 87.62
C VAL A 598 -51.90 -1.39 88.83
N ASN A 599 -52.55 -0.30 89.23
CA ASN A 599 -53.51 -0.33 90.33
C ASN A 599 -54.90 -0.63 89.79
N VAL A 600 -55.57 -1.62 90.39
CA VAL A 600 -56.91 -2.08 90.00
C VAL A 600 -57.84 -1.96 91.21
N GLU A 601 -59.07 -1.52 90.99
CA GLU A 601 -60.04 -1.36 92.07
C GLU A 601 -60.59 -2.71 92.56
N SER A 602 -60.68 -2.86 93.87
CA SER A 602 -61.37 -3.99 94.52
C SER A 602 -62.86 -3.95 94.14
N GLY A 603 -63.39 -5.09 93.67
CA GLY A 603 -64.76 -5.20 93.18
C GLY A 603 -64.90 -5.22 91.66
N THR A 604 -63.80 -5.03 90.92
CA THR A 604 -63.75 -5.15 89.45
C THR A 604 -64.41 -6.44 88.97
N LEU A 605 -65.38 -6.33 88.05
CA LEU A 605 -66.16 -7.45 87.53
C LEU A 605 -65.36 -8.28 86.51
N ALA A 606 -65.78 -9.53 86.32
CA ALA A 606 -65.29 -10.36 85.22
C ALA A 606 -65.52 -9.68 83.86
N GLY A 607 -64.55 -9.77 82.96
CA GLY A 607 -64.56 -9.15 81.64
C GLY A 607 -64.09 -7.69 81.61
N HIS A 608 -63.79 -7.06 82.75
CA HIS A 608 -63.29 -5.68 82.77
C HIS A 608 -61.84 -5.61 82.27
N ASN A 609 -61.57 -4.70 81.32
CA ASN A 609 -60.23 -4.42 80.82
C ASN A 609 -59.41 -3.67 81.88
N LEU A 610 -58.24 -4.19 82.23
CA LEU A 610 -57.35 -3.61 83.22
C LEU A 610 -56.36 -2.65 82.56
N PHE A 611 -55.74 -3.11 81.47
CA PHE A 611 -54.81 -2.35 80.64
C PHE A 611 -54.57 -3.13 79.33
N THR A 612 -54.13 -2.42 78.30
CA THR A 612 -53.76 -3.02 77.01
C THR A 612 -52.26 -3.04 76.86
N VAL A 613 -51.67 -4.21 76.60
CA VAL A 613 -50.25 -4.35 76.31
C VAL A 613 -49.97 -3.81 74.91
N VAL A 614 -48.93 -3.00 74.79
CA VAL A 614 -48.44 -2.48 73.51
C VAL A 614 -47.02 -3.00 73.31
N ALA A 615 -46.80 -3.70 72.22
CA ALA A 615 -45.50 -4.10 71.74
C ALA A 615 -45.31 -3.68 70.29
N GLU A 616 -44.08 -3.33 69.95
CA GLU A 616 -43.66 -2.92 68.61
C GLU A 616 -42.56 -3.86 68.14
N ASP A 617 -42.66 -4.32 66.90
CA ASP A 617 -41.63 -5.08 66.20
C ASP A 617 -41.35 -4.35 64.88
N PRO A 618 -40.09 -3.97 64.60
CA PRO A 618 -39.75 -3.19 63.41
C PRO A 618 -39.72 -4.00 62.11
N ASP A 619 -39.74 -5.34 62.18
CA ASP A 619 -39.70 -6.21 61.00
C ASP A 619 -41.01 -6.09 60.17
N ALA A 620 -41.00 -6.50 58.90
CA ALA A 620 -42.16 -6.38 58.02
C ALA A 620 -43.08 -7.60 58.01
N GLY A 621 -44.37 -7.34 57.76
CA GLY A 621 -45.36 -8.39 57.54
C GLY A 621 -45.52 -9.31 58.76
N GLU A 622 -45.47 -10.63 58.55
CA GLU A 622 -45.59 -11.60 59.65
C GLU A 622 -44.40 -11.53 60.63
N ASN A 623 -43.20 -11.16 60.17
CA ASN A 623 -42.02 -11.01 61.04
C ASN A 623 -42.22 -9.87 62.06
N GLY A 624 -42.93 -8.80 61.70
CA GLY A 624 -43.30 -7.74 62.65
C GLY A 624 -44.64 -7.93 63.36
N THR A 625 -45.40 -9.00 63.08
CA THR A 625 -46.75 -9.17 63.64
C THR A 625 -46.69 -9.79 65.03
N VAL A 626 -47.07 -9.02 66.06
CA VAL A 626 -46.94 -9.44 67.46
C VAL A 626 -48.19 -10.15 67.99
N ARG A 627 -47.98 -11.23 68.75
CA ARG A 627 -48.98 -11.94 69.56
C ARG A 627 -48.62 -11.98 71.03
N TYR A 628 -49.64 -11.85 71.88
CA TYR A 628 -49.47 -11.70 73.33
C TYR A 628 -49.81 -12.97 74.10
N THR A 629 -49.07 -13.23 75.18
CA THR A 629 -49.31 -14.34 76.11
C THR A 629 -49.21 -13.84 77.54
N LEU A 630 -49.93 -14.49 78.46
CA LEU A 630 -49.95 -14.12 79.88
C LEU A 630 -49.69 -15.36 80.72
N THR A 631 -48.67 -15.30 81.58
CA THR A 631 -48.37 -16.33 82.58
C THR A 631 -48.43 -15.71 83.97
N LEU A 632 -49.12 -16.37 84.90
CA LEU A 632 -49.17 -15.97 86.31
C LEU A 632 -47.94 -16.50 87.06
N ALA A 633 -47.18 -15.61 87.68
CA ALA A 633 -46.15 -15.96 88.65
C ALA A 633 -46.68 -15.66 90.05
N THR A 634 -47.19 -16.68 90.76
CA THR A 634 -47.67 -16.53 92.15
C THR A 634 -46.50 -16.42 93.12
N PHE A 635 -46.45 -15.35 93.91
CA PHE A 635 -45.64 -15.29 95.14
C PHE A 635 -46.40 -15.99 96.28
N GLU A 636 -45.89 -17.10 96.79
CA GLU A 636 -46.33 -17.64 98.07
C GLU A 636 -45.94 -16.69 99.22
N ARG A 637 -46.88 -16.51 100.15
CA ARG A 637 -46.74 -15.73 101.40
C ARG A 637 -45.49 -16.18 102.17
N VAL A 638 -44.54 -15.28 102.43
CA VAL A 638 -43.60 -15.44 103.55
C VAL A 638 -44.40 -15.28 104.84
N ARG A 639 -44.77 -16.39 105.49
CA ARG A 639 -45.20 -16.37 106.88
C ARG A 639 -43.96 -16.15 107.74
N GLN A 640 -43.87 -14.98 108.37
CA GLN A 640 -42.93 -14.76 109.48
C GLN A 640 -43.25 -15.78 110.59
N SER A 641 -42.31 -16.69 110.85
CA SER A 641 -42.27 -17.47 112.10
C SER A 641 -40.96 -17.16 112.79
N SER A 642 -41.08 -16.46 113.91
CA SER A 642 -40.05 -16.27 114.92
C SER A 642 -39.56 -17.61 115.46
N THR A 643 -38.27 -17.92 115.29
CA THR A 643 -37.49 -18.68 116.29
C THR A 643 -35.99 -18.43 116.11
N SER A 644 -35.36 -18.21 117.26
CA SER A 644 -33.96 -17.94 117.54
C SER A 644 -33.00 -19.07 117.13
N GLY A 645 -31.75 -18.73 116.72
CA GLY A 645 -30.62 -19.68 116.76
C GLY A 645 -29.54 -19.57 115.67
N ASN A 646 -28.57 -18.69 115.88
CA ASN A 646 -27.16 -18.64 115.43
C ASN A 646 -26.58 -19.48 114.26
N ASN A 647 -25.86 -18.71 113.42
CA ASN A 647 -24.50 -18.89 112.86
C ASN A 647 -24.23 -19.37 111.41
N SER A 648 -23.50 -18.47 110.73
CA SER A 648 -22.42 -18.61 109.73
C SER A 648 -22.71 -18.95 108.26
N SER A 649 -22.70 -17.87 107.46
CA SER A 649 -21.91 -17.62 106.22
C SER A 649 -22.07 -18.49 104.96
N THR A 650 -22.70 -17.88 103.93
CA THR A 650 -22.28 -17.69 102.51
C THR A 650 -21.70 -18.87 101.72
N ASP A 651 -22.07 -19.18 100.47
CA ASP A 651 -23.10 -18.68 99.54
C ASP A 651 -23.14 -19.62 98.30
N GLN A 652 -24.24 -19.54 97.53
CA GLN A 652 -24.57 -20.16 96.22
C GLN A 652 -25.21 -21.57 96.19
N PRO A 653 -26.52 -21.66 95.84
CA PRO A 653 -27.13 -22.92 95.40
C PRO A 653 -27.39 -22.97 93.89
N GLN A 654 -26.97 -24.09 93.29
CA GLN A 654 -27.40 -24.60 92.00
C GLN A 654 -28.89 -24.98 92.04
N ALA A 655 -29.68 -24.52 91.07
CA ALA A 655 -31.06 -24.96 90.90
C ALA A 655 -31.11 -26.32 90.20
N ALA A 656 -31.48 -27.36 90.95
CA ALA A 656 -31.84 -28.67 90.44
C ALA A 656 -33.36 -28.76 90.22
N LEU A 657 -33.73 -29.13 88.99
CA LEU A 657 -35.08 -29.51 88.56
C LEU A 657 -35.57 -30.77 89.27
N LEU A 658 -36.70 -30.71 89.99
CA LEU A 658 -37.53 -31.90 90.27
C LEU A 658 -39.03 -31.55 90.44
N GLY A 659 -39.85 -32.19 89.61
CA GLY A 659 -41.08 -32.87 90.02
C GLY A 659 -42.31 -32.03 90.37
N ALA A 660 -43.15 -31.75 89.37
CA ALA A 660 -44.53 -31.34 89.57
C ALA A 660 -45.36 -32.48 90.18
N ASN A 661 -45.97 -32.24 91.34
CA ASN A 661 -47.09 -33.05 91.83
C ASN A 661 -48.38 -32.24 91.73
N ARG A 662 -49.35 -32.81 91.02
CA ARG A 662 -50.67 -32.28 90.69
C ARG A 662 -51.56 -32.34 91.93
N ASP A 663 -52.10 -31.20 92.37
CA ASP A 663 -53.47 -31.05 92.91
C ASP A 663 -53.73 -29.66 93.53
N THR A 664 -53.54 -28.61 92.74
CA THR A 664 -54.29 -27.35 92.91
C THR A 664 -54.70 -26.89 91.52
N GLN A 665 -56.01 -26.83 91.25
CA GLN A 665 -56.52 -26.11 90.09
C GLN A 665 -56.06 -24.66 90.18
N GLN A 666 -55.04 -24.29 89.40
CA GLN A 666 -54.62 -22.91 89.19
C GLN A 666 -55.84 -22.11 88.70
N ARG A 667 -56.43 -21.29 89.56
CA ARG A 667 -57.42 -20.30 89.12
C ARG A 667 -56.69 -19.19 88.37
N ASN A 668 -56.83 -19.16 87.05
CA ASN A 668 -56.33 -18.06 86.22
C ASN A 668 -57.22 -16.83 86.41
N LEU A 669 -56.85 -15.93 87.32
CA LEU A 669 -57.61 -14.71 87.64
C LEU A 669 -57.58 -13.64 86.53
N PHE A 670 -56.59 -13.73 85.63
CA PHE A 670 -56.38 -12.79 84.54
C PHE A 670 -56.19 -13.55 83.23
N SER A 671 -56.65 -12.97 82.13
CA SER A 671 -56.41 -13.46 80.77
C SER A 671 -56.01 -12.29 79.88
N ILE A 672 -55.32 -12.60 78.79
CA ILE A 672 -54.97 -11.64 77.74
C ILE A 672 -55.60 -12.07 76.42
N ASP A 673 -56.09 -11.11 75.64
CA ASP A 673 -56.44 -11.36 74.25
C ASP A 673 -55.16 -11.39 73.41
N GLU A 674 -54.94 -12.50 72.71
CA GLU A 674 -53.69 -12.79 71.99
C GLU A 674 -53.38 -11.78 70.88
N THR A 675 -54.40 -11.14 70.31
CA THR A 675 -54.26 -10.23 69.15
C THR A 675 -54.26 -8.76 69.53
N THR A 676 -55.11 -8.39 70.50
CA THR A 676 -55.30 -6.99 70.90
C THR A 676 -54.44 -6.60 72.10
N GLY A 677 -53.88 -7.57 72.84
CA GLY A 677 -53.10 -7.32 74.04
C GLY A 677 -53.93 -6.85 75.25
N MET A 678 -55.26 -6.88 75.17
CA MET A 678 -56.14 -6.48 76.28
C MET A 678 -56.05 -7.49 77.43
N VAL A 679 -55.61 -7.03 78.60
CA VAL A 679 -55.57 -7.83 79.83
C VAL A 679 -56.84 -7.57 80.64
N PHE A 680 -57.62 -8.62 80.90
CA PHE A 680 -58.90 -8.51 81.59
C PHE A 680 -59.03 -9.50 82.75
N ALA A 681 -59.89 -9.16 83.71
CA ALA A 681 -60.20 -10.03 84.84
C ALA A 681 -61.14 -11.17 84.41
N VAL A 682 -60.81 -12.43 84.72
CA VAL A 682 -61.64 -13.61 84.37
C VAL A 682 -62.76 -13.82 85.40
N GLU A 683 -62.50 -13.44 86.65
CA GLU A 683 -63.44 -13.50 87.77
C GLU A 683 -63.51 -12.15 88.47
N LYS A 684 -64.51 -11.95 89.33
CA LYS A 684 -64.61 -10.74 90.14
C LYS A 684 -63.43 -10.67 91.13
N LEU A 685 -62.73 -9.55 91.18
CA LEU A 685 -61.57 -9.35 92.06
C LEU A 685 -62.02 -8.91 93.46
N VAL A 686 -62.07 -9.84 94.42
CA VAL A 686 -62.65 -9.61 95.78
C VAL A 686 -61.59 -9.32 96.85
N GLU A 687 -60.34 -9.73 96.67
CA GLU A 687 -59.30 -9.63 97.70
C GLU A 687 -58.71 -8.21 97.82
N GLN A 688 -58.84 -7.61 99.01
CA GLN A 688 -58.25 -6.32 99.34
C GLN A 688 -56.75 -6.49 99.61
N SER A 689 -55.90 -5.64 99.00
CA SER A 689 -54.44 -5.61 99.16
C SER A 689 -53.65 -6.81 98.59
N ALA A 690 -54.25 -7.61 97.69
CA ALA A 690 -53.52 -8.63 96.96
C ALA A 690 -52.63 -8.00 95.87
N THR A 691 -51.42 -8.54 95.70
CA THR A 691 -50.45 -8.13 94.68
C THR A 691 -50.14 -9.34 93.81
N TYR A 692 -50.37 -9.21 92.51
CA TYR A 692 -50.14 -10.26 91.52
C TYR A 692 -48.98 -9.86 90.61
N LEU A 693 -48.05 -10.79 90.38
CA LEU A 693 -47.00 -10.61 89.39
C LEU A 693 -47.43 -11.31 88.09
N LEU A 694 -47.70 -10.50 87.07
CA LEU A 694 -48.03 -10.97 85.74
C LEU A 694 -46.76 -11.01 84.90
N VAL A 695 -46.48 -12.14 84.25
CA VAL A 695 -45.45 -12.26 83.22
C VAL A 695 -46.14 -12.16 81.87
N ILE A 696 -45.94 -11.05 81.20
CA ILE A 696 -46.48 -10.75 79.88
C ILE A 696 -45.45 -11.16 78.84
N GLY A 697 -45.80 -12.07 77.96
CA GLY A 697 -44.99 -12.44 76.80
C GLY A 697 -45.52 -11.76 75.54
N ALA A 698 -44.61 -11.30 74.68
CA ALA A 698 -44.91 -10.90 73.31
C ALA A 698 -43.99 -11.70 72.38
N HIS A 699 -44.53 -12.24 71.29
CA HIS A 699 -43.77 -12.97 70.28
C HIS A 699 -44.23 -12.59 68.88
N ASP A 700 -43.32 -12.57 67.93
CA ASP A 700 -43.67 -12.35 66.52
C ASP A 700 -44.24 -13.62 65.87
N LEU A 701 -44.69 -13.50 64.62
CA LEU A 701 -45.14 -14.61 63.78
C LEU A 701 -44.10 -15.02 62.72
N GLY A 702 -42.88 -14.51 62.83
CA GLY A 702 -41.83 -14.69 61.85
C GLY A 702 -41.34 -16.13 61.72
N LYS A 703 -40.81 -16.45 60.53
CA LYS A 703 -40.18 -17.75 60.23
C LYS A 703 -38.72 -17.53 59.78
N PRO A 704 -37.80 -18.48 60.02
CA PRO A 704 -38.01 -19.83 60.59
C PRO A 704 -38.11 -19.86 62.11
N GLU A 705 -37.65 -18.82 62.80
CA GLU A 705 -37.68 -18.73 64.25
C GLU A 705 -38.52 -17.54 64.68
N GLN A 706 -39.50 -17.79 65.56
CA GLN A 706 -40.24 -16.72 66.22
C GLN A 706 -39.39 -16.14 67.35
N ARG A 707 -39.27 -14.82 67.41
CA ARG A 707 -38.56 -14.13 68.49
C ARG A 707 -39.59 -13.68 69.52
N LYS A 708 -39.17 -13.71 70.79
CA LYS A 708 -40.05 -13.46 71.93
C LYS A 708 -39.37 -12.64 73.01
N ILE A 709 -40.16 -11.82 73.68
CA ILE A 709 -39.77 -11.05 74.85
C ILE A 709 -40.76 -11.31 75.99
N THR A 710 -40.30 -11.19 77.22
CA THR A 710 -41.16 -11.21 78.40
C THR A 710 -40.91 -9.98 79.27
N SER A 711 -41.97 -9.38 79.79
CA SER A 711 -41.94 -8.28 80.77
C SER A 711 -42.80 -8.66 81.97
N THR A 712 -42.42 -8.20 83.17
CA THR A 712 -43.22 -8.45 84.37
C THR A 712 -43.96 -7.19 84.81
N VAL A 713 -45.21 -7.34 85.24
CA VAL A 713 -46.06 -6.23 85.70
C VAL A 713 -46.69 -6.62 87.02
N THR A 714 -46.67 -5.68 87.96
CA THR A 714 -47.30 -5.86 89.26
C THR A 714 -48.71 -5.29 89.23
N VAL A 715 -49.72 -6.15 89.36
CA VAL A 715 -51.11 -5.73 89.53
C VAL A 715 -51.43 -5.65 91.01
N ARG A 716 -51.73 -4.46 91.51
CA ARG A 716 -52.07 -4.23 92.92
C ARG A 716 -53.56 -3.91 93.05
N ILE A 717 -54.29 -4.73 93.81
CA ILE A 717 -55.69 -4.48 94.10
C ILE A 717 -55.80 -3.48 95.25
N GLN A 718 -56.37 -2.30 94.99
CA GLN A 718 -56.57 -1.23 95.95
C GLN A 718 -58.06 -0.98 96.20
N VAL A 719 -58.41 -0.45 97.37
CA VAL A 719 -59.77 0.01 97.65
C VAL A 719 -59.99 1.31 96.88
N GLY A 720 -61.01 1.37 96.02
CA GLY A 720 -61.38 2.58 95.30
C GLY A 720 -61.55 3.75 96.28
N ARG A 721 -60.89 4.88 96.03
CA ARG A 721 -61.18 6.12 96.75
C ARG A 721 -62.55 6.60 96.26
N ILE A 722 -63.57 6.48 97.10
CA ILE A 722 -64.85 7.13 96.89
C ILE A 722 -64.60 8.64 96.87
N TYR A 723 -64.53 9.25 95.68
CA TYR A 723 -64.86 10.67 95.55
C TYR A 723 -66.37 10.76 95.66
N HIS A 724 -66.86 11.18 96.84
CA HIS A 724 -68.22 11.65 96.99
C HIS A 724 -68.34 13.01 96.29
N ASP A 725 -68.69 13.01 95.00
CA ASP A 725 -69.48 14.13 94.48
C ASP A 725 -70.88 14.01 95.07
N ILE A 726 -71.11 14.81 96.10
CA ILE A 726 -72.41 15.03 96.72
C ILE A 726 -73.25 15.81 95.71
N CYS A 727 -74.04 15.11 94.90
CA CYS A 727 -75.27 15.67 94.37
C CYS A 727 -76.26 15.80 95.54
N ILE A 728 -76.46 17.03 96.01
CA ILE A 728 -77.61 17.38 96.86
C ILE A 728 -78.84 17.35 95.94
N LEU A 729 -79.87 16.64 96.44
CA LEU A 729 -81.18 16.34 95.86
C LEU A 729 -81.86 17.46 95.07
#